data_AF-A0A928MZD7-F1
#
_entry.id   AF-A0A928MZD7-F1
#
_cell.length_a   1.000
_cell.length_b   1.000
_cell.length_c   1.000
_cell.angle_alpha   90.00
_cell.angle_beta   90.00
_cell.angle_gamma   90.00
#
_symmetry.space_group_name_H-M   'P 1'
#
loop_
_entity.id
_entity.type
_entity.pdbx_description
1 polymer ?
#
loop_
_entity_poly.entity_id
_entity_poly.type
_entity_poly.pdbx_seq_one_letter_code
_entity_poly.pdbx_strand_id
1 'polypeptide(L)'
;MRVKRLLCSIITIAMVLSTMSFTALAGTSELGEADFDTNNGVVFDGANYYASLTEALAGVHAQKDAVLYCKPDADLGTMTHGHVCQNLTVYGNGAYLSGGEQDFEVDMYECPGIGPVGSGLTEDVTLTVYNLTGAGAWGTRQSDYTVNFVFEDCQDMGKIYLTGINGKNNITLTDCTFTSNDVSACKVYSNAAGVITLTNVDFSNVDQPVALNNKSTGTQTICLTDCDFNTCGAATYDWTVPVSIKSSVDGGNSVVTVDNCTFAGTVANSIGQDADILLDFGVGETTATILNTAAKVGVETEANVADYATLTTEDVASMTNESATVNALVAKIGDVYYTTLKEAIKNAVEGDTIYLIGTINEGSIKLPATIRNLTIDGQGIAVVKDTVITAADGNHVDVQGFTVKNTTFDNSRFVLGGQRSGDVIYKDLVFEGNTFTNIVNTSSMAAVHMNIGSEDNEYVENFKFINNTIDGVTGSSNSGVLMKNAKGDVIFEGNTISNVVNNAIQCINAKADINLVIKNNNLSADLGSVLNLYNVPAVTLENNTFNLNEGQKDLGNFSAIAKIGNTYYANLQAAVDAAEEGDTIVLASDIEYEVNPTADSTNTDSNCLIHTDKDDVITLDLNGKTISVKGSDEAKYDTLAIRNNGNLTIVDNGIARSAGTITLAYDGTQEVGSSQIHSTILNFGTLTVNGGNIKNTATSGKARYAIYNYSWGGNANVTINGGSIDSDSTLALYTSAYDDFSKNTCNVTINGGEIDGVWYSNTGATAGASLTINGGDFGGDYNGAAVTIKEPAAGNTTLAVTGGNFVKSENDSIVYSSTDASVAAFISGGTFSSNVSAYAADGYDVVRTADKYVVEPENAQADSISVEYVDVTEAGVEGEKTYEIVVKANQGDVINELASVDLSFVYTTAPVTGGNIEFTVAPAADFTISRYENTNRYMFNYNGTTAFEGTSDAITVGTIKVVGYGKFTIATDTADTNIVNATTLNDNLVDSYTVAGATDNDATTGALDITGNVDTEIAVPTRTLTINLDFPNAVKDNAKAYQDMKVEITGNIDGVNKTVVYNLGEDEVAMDNGSYVVTEGKLVLNNAYTVTVSGAGYRTARYTVTMTEDKTLRFWNNVMDEAQFVEIGKESSKVNVTYLAGDIVKDNVINIYDLSAVVSYFGSTSTVENKYAKYDLNRDGIIDSKDVAYVLVSWGK
;
A
#
# COMPACT_ATOMS: atom_id res chain seq x y z
N MET A 1 5.23 9.92 -29.80
CA MET A 1 5.77 8.56 -29.61
C MET A 1 5.63 7.83 -30.94
N ARG A 2 6.63 7.90 -31.83
CA ARG A 2 6.57 7.26 -33.16
C ARG A 2 7.95 6.72 -33.50
N VAL A 3 8.27 5.53 -32.99
CA VAL A 3 9.42 4.74 -33.44
C VAL A 3 8.96 3.30 -33.48
N LYS A 4 9.26 2.62 -34.60
CA LYS A 4 9.08 1.21 -34.97
C LYS A 4 7.86 0.90 -35.84
N ARG A 5 8.14 0.45 -37.06
CA ARG A 5 7.81 -0.90 -37.58
C ARG A 5 8.62 -1.15 -38.86
N LEU A 6 9.55 -2.10 -38.77
CA LEU A 6 10.65 -2.32 -39.72
C LEU A 6 10.45 -3.72 -40.34
N LEU A 7 9.69 -3.81 -41.42
CA LEU A 7 9.74 -4.97 -42.32
C LEU A 7 9.74 -4.49 -43.77
N CYS A 8 8.89 -3.52 -44.10
CA CYS A 8 8.96 -2.81 -45.38
C CYS A 8 10.27 -2.02 -45.49
N SER A 9 10.68 -1.33 -44.42
CA SER A 9 11.85 -0.45 -44.43
C SER A 9 13.17 -1.16 -44.73
N ILE A 10 13.35 -2.46 -44.47
CA ILE A 10 14.63 -3.15 -44.75
C ILE A 10 14.80 -3.41 -46.25
N ILE A 11 13.71 -3.68 -46.98
CA ILE A 11 13.74 -3.85 -48.45
C ILE A 11 13.90 -2.48 -49.13
N THR A 12 13.25 -1.44 -48.59
CA THR A 12 13.37 -0.05 -49.08
C THR A 12 14.74 0.55 -48.77
N ILE A 13 15.31 0.34 -47.57
CA ILE A 13 16.63 0.84 -47.16
C ILE A 13 17.75 0.15 -47.96
N ALA A 14 17.66 -1.13 -48.28
CA ALA A 14 18.71 -1.80 -49.05
C ALA A 14 18.77 -1.36 -50.53
N MET A 15 17.65 -0.94 -51.13
CA MET A 15 17.62 -0.50 -52.54
C MET A 15 17.80 1.01 -52.70
N VAL A 16 17.19 1.83 -51.82
CA VAL A 16 17.38 3.31 -51.84
C VAL A 16 18.81 3.69 -51.47
N LEU A 17 19.51 2.95 -50.59
CA LEU A 17 20.93 3.20 -50.29
C LEU A 17 21.90 2.76 -51.40
N SER A 18 21.46 1.97 -52.39
CA SER A 18 22.36 1.47 -53.44
C SER A 18 22.52 2.43 -54.62
N THR A 19 21.68 3.47 -54.73
CA THR A 19 21.77 4.51 -55.77
C THR A 19 21.75 5.94 -55.25
N MET A 20 21.38 6.17 -53.97
CA MET A 20 21.54 7.49 -53.36
C MET A 20 22.98 7.70 -52.90
N SER A 21 23.72 8.49 -53.68
CA SER A 21 24.83 9.25 -53.11
C SER A 21 24.23 10.22 -52.10
N PHE A 22 24.21 9.84 -50.81
CA PHE A 22 23.97 10.77 -49.71
C PHE A 22 25.14 11.76 -49.67
N THR A 23 25.11 12.75 -50.56
CA THR A 23 25.69 14.04 -50.22
C THR A 23 24.74 14.61 -49.19
N ALA A 24 25.14 14.50 -47.92
CA ALA A 24 24.60 15.36 -46.88
C ALA A 24 24.56 16.78 -47.46
N LEU A 25 23.36 17.34 -47.60
CA LEU A 25 23.16 18.73 -47.96
C LEU A 25 23.63 19.55 -46.76
N ALA A 26 24.94 19.76 -46.71
CA ALA A 26 25.57 20.72 -45.82
C ALA A 26 25.12 22.12 -46.29
N GLY A 27 24.08 22.63 -45.64
CA GLY A 27 23.74 24.06 -45.61
C GLY A 27 23.15 24.64 -46.89
N THR A 28 21.84 24.46 -47.07
CA THR A 28 21.01 25.48 -47.74
C THR A 28 19.87 25.80 -46.79
N SER A 29 19.78 27.05 -46.33
CA SER A 29 18.57 27.57 -45.70
C SER A 29 17.38 27.29 -46.62
N GLU A 30 16.28 26.75 -46.10
CA GLU A 30 15.02 26.66 -46.84
C GLU A 30 14.71 28.06 -47.41
N LEU A 31 14.53 28.13 -48.73
CA LEU A 31 14.20 29.39 -49.40
C LEU A 31 12.79 29.80 -48.97
N GLY A 32 12.68 30.98 -48.38
CA GLY A 32 11.42 31.55 -47.93
C GLY A 32 10.80 32.47 -48.98
N GLU A 33 9.61 32.99 -48.69
CA GLU A 33 8.86 33.89 -49.61
C GLU A 33 9.72 35.08 -50.11
N ALA A 34 10.54 35.64 -49.21
CA ALA A 34 11.42 36.78 -49.48
C ALA A 34 12.51 36.52 -50.54
N ASP A 35 12.88 35.26 -50.76
CA ASP A 35 13.91 34.88 -51.74
C ASP A 35 13.40 34.92 -53.19
N PHE A 36 12.08 35.04 -53.38
CA PHE A 36 11.42 35.10 -54.70
C PHE A 36 10.91 36.51 -55.07
N ASP A 37 10.72 37.40 -54.09
CA ASP A 37 10.07 38.72 -54.28
C ASP A 37 10.88 39.74 -55.11
N THR A 38 12.16 39.49 -55.38
CA THR A 38 13.03 40.43 -56.13
C THR A 38 13.06 40.20 -57.63
N ASN A 39 12.67 39.01 -58.11
CA ASN A 39 12.88 38.58 -59.50
C ASN A 39 11.59 38.20 -60.27
N ASN A 40 10.42 38.35 -59.65
CA ASN A 40 9.10 38.14 -60.28
C ASN A 40 8.86 36.71 -60.81
N GLY A 41 9.61 35.71 -60.33
CA GLY A 41 9.45 34.29 -60.67
C GLY A 41 8.96 33.47 -59.47
N VAL A 42 8.34 32.32 -59.75
CA VAL A 42 7.75 31.40 -58.76
C VAL A 42 8.50 30.06 -58.66
N VAL A 43 9.47 29.82 -59.55
CA VAL A 43 10.38 28.66 -59.50
C VAL A 43 11.82 29.12 -59.70
N PHE A 44 12.76 28.56 -58.95
CA PHE A 44 14.19 28.88 -58.99
C PHE A 44 15.02 27.61 -59.18
N ASP A 45 15.96 27.59 -60.14
CA ASP A 45 16.81 26.42 -60.44
C ASP A 45 18.21 26.46 -59.78
N GLY A 46 18.45 27.42 -58.88
CA GLY A 46 19.79 27.70 -58.33
C GLY A 46 20.55 28.80 -59.08
N ALA A 47 20.13 29.20 -60.28
CA ALA A 47 20.75 30.25 -61.09
C ALA A 47 19.75 31.26 -61.69
N ASN A 48 18.55 30.82 -62.08
CA ASN A 48 17.54 31.57 -62.81
C ASN A 48 16.17 31.42 -62.14
N TYR A 49 15.36 32.47 -62.22
CA TYR A 49 13.96 32.49 -61.79
C TYR A 49 13.03 32.37 -62.99
N TYR A 50 11.99 31.54 -62.87
CA TYR A 50 11.03 31.23 -63.93
C TYR A 50 9.61 31.63 -63.50
N ALA A 51 8.75 31.99 -64.46
CA ALA A 51 7.38 32.41 -64.16
C ALA A 51 6.40 31.25 -63.94
N SER A 52 6.81 30.01 -64.26
CA SER A 52 6.02 28.79 -64.03
C SER A 52 6.92 27.56 -63.95
N LEU A 53 6.38 26.44 -63.45
CA LEU A 53 7.07 25.15 -63.45
C LEU A 53 7.34 24.64 -64.88
N THR A 54 6.41 24.88 -65.81
CA THR A 54 6.57 24.51 -67.22
C THR A 54 7.79 25.19 -67.86
N GLU A 55 7.97 26.49 -67.59
CA GLU A 55 9.16 27.23 -68.08
C GLU A 55 10.46 26.72 -67.45
N ALA A 56 10.44 26.42 -66.15
CA ALA A 56 11.60 25.88 -65.44
C ALA A 56 12.01 24.52 -66.03
N LEU A 57 11.05 23.61 -66.24
CA LEU A 57 11.30 22.30 -66.86
C LEU A 57 11.86 22.43 -68.29
N ALA A 58 11.34 23.35 -69.10
CA ALA A 58 11.91 23.63 -70.41
C ALA A 58 13.37 24.15 -70.32
N GLY A 59 13.76 24.82 -69.24
CA GLY A 59 15.14 25.26 -68.99
C GLY A 59 16.08 24.17 -68.47
N VAL A 60 15.56 23.20 -67.72
CA VAL A 60 16.38 22.19 -67.01
C VAL A 60 16.25 20.75 -67.53
N HIS A 61 15.32 20.45 -68.45
CA HIS A 61 15.05 19.06 -68.89
C HIS A 61 16.29 18.30 -69.37
N ALA A 62 17.32 19.00 -69.89
CA ALA A 62 18.57 18.39 -70.34
C ALA A 62 19.74 18.45 -69.34
N GLN A 63 19.52 19.05 -68.17
CA GLN A 63 20.54 19.21 -67.14
C GLN A 63 20.59 17.99 -66.23
N LYS A 64 21.80 17.49 -65.96
CA LYS A 64 22.00 16.37 -65.05
C LYS A 64 21.86 16.85 -63.60
N ASP A 65 21.07 16.12 -62.80
CA ASP A 65 20.84 16.38 -61.37
C ASP A 65 20.29 17.80 -61.09
N ALA A 66 19.31 18.24 -61.88
CA ALA A 66 18.69 19.55 -61.71
C ALA A 66 17.87 19.63 -60.41
N VAL A 67 17.87 20.79 -59.75
CA VAL A 67 17.10 21.06 -58.54
C VAL A 67 16.25 22.30 -58.76
N LEU A 68 14.94 22.21 -58.51
CA LEU A 68 13.98 23.30 -58.60
C LEU A 68 13.41 23.60 -57.21
N TYR A 69 13.40 24.87 -56.84
CA TYR A 69 12.78 25.39 -55.62
C TYR A 69 11.57 26.23 -55.98
N CYS A 70 10.41 25.88 -55.45
CA CYS A 70 9.16 26.59 -55.67
C CYS A 70 8.94 27.66 -54.58
N LYS A 71 8.36 28.79 -54.98
CA LYS A 71 7.95 29.82 -54.04
C LYS A 71 6.87 29.24 -53.12
N PRO A 72 6.99 29.37 -51.78
CA PRO A 72 6.03 28.78 -50.87
C PRO A 72 4.59 29.19 -51.17
N ASP A 73 3.67 28.22 -51.11
CA ASP A 73 2.22 28.36 -51.32
C ASP A 73 1.79 29.00 -52.67
N ALA A 74 2.71 29.15 -53.63
CA ALA A 74 2.44 29.86 -54.88
C ALA A 74 1.75 28.98 -55.93
N ASP A 75 1.00 29.62 -56.82
CA ASP A 75 0.53 29.02 -58.07
C ASP A 75 1.69 28.90 -59.06
N LEU A 76 2.08 27.67 -59.40
CA LEU A 76 3.16 27.40 -60.35
C LEU A 76 2.70 27.40 -61.82
N GLY A 77 1.45 27.76 -62.06
CA GLY A 77 0.80 27.81 -63.36
C GLY A 77 0.22 26.48 -63.81
N THR A 78 -0.30 26.46 -65.04
CA THR A 78 -0.83 25.24 -65.66
C THR A 78 0.29 24.39 -66.26
N MET A 79 0.20 23.06 -66.13
CA MET A 79 1.14 22.11 -66.72
C MET A 79 0.39 20.95 -67.35
N THR A 80 0.61 20.66 -68.64
CA THR A 80 0.04 19.48 -69.30
C THR A 80 0.97 18.28 -69.11
N HIS A 81 2.17 18.32 -69.69
CA HIS A 81 3.21 17.32 -69.47
C HIS A 81 4.56 18.00 -69.29
N GLY A 82 5.14 17.86 -68.09
CA GLY A 82 6.45 18.39 -67.75
C GLY A 82 7.56 17.39 -68.10
N HIS A 83 8.21 17.55 -69.25
CA HIS A 83 9.19 16.57 -69.76
C HIS A 83 10.45 16.47 -68.88
N VAL A 84 10.82 15.25 -68.44
CA VAL A 84 11.99 14.96 -67.59
C VAL A 84 12.85 13.87 -68.23
N CYS A 85 14.11 14.20 -68.53
CA CYS A 85 15.06 13.31 -69.22
C CYS A 85 16.29 12.93 -68.40
N GLN A 86 16.45 13.56 -67.25
CA GLN A 86 17.58 13.46 -66.35
C GLN A 86 17.07 13.51 -64.92
N ASN A 87 17.92 13.18 -63.95
CA ASN A 87 17.56 13.30 -62.53
C ASN A 87 17.07 14.72 -62.21
N LEU A 88 15.93 14.81 -61.53
CA LEU A 88 15.29 16.06 -61.16
C LEU A 88 14.80 15.99 -59.72
N THR A 89 15.11 17.02 -58.93
CA THR A 89 14.53 17.23 -57.59
C THR A 89 13.71 18.51 -57.60
N VAL A 90 12.48 18.45 -57.07
CA VAL A 90 11.57 19.59 -56.94
C VAL A 90 11.18 19.77 -55.48
N TYR A 91 11.52 20.91 -54.89
CA TYR A 91 11.06 21.35 -53.58
C TYR A 91 9.84 22.26 -53.76
N GLY A 92 8.65 21.69 -53.62
CA GLY A 92 7.37 22.34 -53.84
C GLY A 92 6.99 23.38 -52.77
N ASN A 93 7.39 23.16 -51.51
CA ASN A 93 7.18 24.12 -50.42
C ASN A 93 5.72 24.57 -50.24
N GLY A 94 4.75 23.66 -50.40
CA GLY A 94 3.32 23.96 -50.32
C GLY A 94 2.72 24.64 -51.56
N ALA A 95 3.52 24.89 -52.59
CA ALA A 95 3.05 25.42 -53.87
C ALA A 95 2.08 24.43 -54.57
N TYR A 96 1.31 24.93 -55.53
CA TYR A 96 0.31 24.14 -56.23
C TYR A 96 0.31 24.41 -57.75
N LEU A 97 -0.12 23.40 -58.52
CA LEU A 97 -0.37 23.55 -59.96
C LEU A 97 -1.86 23.91 -60.17
N SER A 98 -2.15 25.02 -60.85
CA SER A 98 -3.53 25.52 -60.99
C SER A 98 -4.38 24.86 -62.08
N GLY A 99 -3.79 23.99 -62.91
CA GLY A 99 -4.54 23.22 -63.90
C GLY A 99 -3.68 22.52 -64.96
N GLY A 100 -4.34 21.86 -65.91
CA GLY A 100 -3.71 20.94 -66.86
C GLY A 100 -3.80 19.50 -66.37
N GLU A 101 -2.95 18.61 -66.90
CA GLU A 101 -2.85 17.22 -66.42
C GLU A 101 -1.85 17.09 -65.25
N GLN A 102 -1.00 18.10 -65.04
CA GLN A 102 -0.12 18.26 -63.88
C GLN A 102 0.94 17.16 -63.70
N ASP A 103 1.19 16.37 -64.76
CA ASP A 103 2.11 15.23 -64.68
C ASP A 103 3.52 15.58 -65.20
N PHE A 104 4.55 15.13 -64.48
CA PHE A 104 5.91 15.01 -65.00
C PHE A 104 5.96 13.83 -65.99
N GLU A 105 6.31 14.09 -67.24
CA GLU A 105 6.38 13.07 -68.26
C GLU A 105 7.79 12.48 -68.37
N VAL A 106 7.87 11.15 -68.37
CA VAL A 106 9.13 10.40 -68.46
C VAL A 106 9.05 9.26 -69.48
N ASP A 107 10.05 9.24 -70.38
CA ASP A 107 10.34 8.16 -71.34
C ASP A 107 9.30 7.89 -72.43
N MET A 108 8.21 8.68 -72.54
CA MET A 108 7.29 8.63 -73.69
C MET A 108 7.86 9.37 -74.90
N TYR A 109 8.42 10.56 -74.67
CA TYR A 109 8.94 11.42 -75.73
C TYR A 109 10.47 11.39 -75.83
N GLU A 110 11.00 11.75 -76.99
CA GLU A 110 12.45 11.83 -77.20
C GLU A 110 13.06 12.89 -76.30
N CYS A 111 14.24 12.61 -75.74
CA CYS A 111 14.98 13.55 -74.89
C CYS A 111 15.86 14.50 -75.71
N PRO A 112 15.43 15.74 -75.99
CA PRO A 112 16.11 16.59 -76.96
C PRO A 112 17.47 17.02 -76.42
N GLY A 113 18.54 16.75 -77.18
CA GLY A 113 19.90 17.19 -76.83
C GLY A 113 20.72 16.22 -75.97
N ILE A 114 20.16 15.07 -75.53
CA ILE A 114 20.88 14.10 -74.68
C ILE A 114 21.20 12.76 -75.39
N GLY A 115 20.67 12.51 -76.59
CA GLY A 115 20.93 11.26 -77.31
C GLY A 115 20.57 11.28 -78.80
N PRO A 116 20.63 10.11 -79.48
CA PRO A 116 20.17 9.96 -80.85
C PRO A 116 18.68 10.34 -80.99
N VAL A 117 18.33 11.05 -82.07
CA VAL A 117 16.92 11.38 -82.39
C VAL A 117 16.09 10.10 -82.48
N GLY A 118 14.97 10.05 -81.75
CA GLY A 118 14.10 8.87 -81.65
C GLY A 118 14.49 7.79 -80.63
N SER A 119 15.42 8.06 -79.70
CA SER A 119 15.64 7.21 -78.51
C SER A 119 14.86 7.73 -77.29
N GLY A 120 14.40 6.82 -76.42
CA GLY A 120 13.90 7.15 -75.07
C GLY A 120 15.03 7.61 -74.13
N LEU A 121 14.91 7.35 -72.83
CA LEU A 121 15.97 7.67 -71.86
C LEU A 121 17.33 7.06 -72.28
N THR A 122 18.41 7.73 -71.88
CA THR A 122 19.80 7.30 -72.14
C THR A 122 20.53 6.81 -70.90
N GLU A 123 19.94 6.97 -69.71
CA GLU A 123 20.41 6.49 -68.42
C GLU A 123 19.23 6.31 -67.44
N ASP A 124 19.49 5.72 -66.28
CA ASP A 124 18.50 5.63 -65.20
C ASP A 124 18.13 7.05 -64.71
N VAL A 125 16.83 7.29 -64.48
CA VAL A 125 16.31 8.61 -64.08
C VAL A 125 15.59 8.52 -62.75
N THR A 126 15.90 9.45 -61.85
CA THR A 126 15.22 9.65 -60.58
C THR A 126 14.53 11.01 -60.56
N LEU A 127 13.20 11.00 -60.40
CA LEU A 127 12.39 12.19 -60.13
C LEU A 127 12.03 12.19 -58.64
N THR A 128 12.42 13.24 -57.94
CA THR A 128 12.09 13.45 -56.53
C THR A 128 11.28 14.73 -56.36
N VAL A 129 10.13 14.67 -55.70
CA VAL A 129 9.23 15.81 -55.49
C VAL A 129 8.81 15.87 -54.04
N TYR A 130 8.99 17.02 -53.40
CA TYR A 130 8.65 17.28 -52.01
C TYR A 130 7.54 18.32 -51.92
N ASN A 131 6.47 18.05 -51.17
CA ASN A 131 5.44 19.04 -50.79
C ASN A 131 4.94 19.92 -51.96
N LEU A 132 4.49 19.29 -53.05
CA LEU A 132 3.92 19.95 -54.23
C LEU A 132 2.49 19.46 -54.48
N THR A 133 1.52 20.36 -54.33
CA THR A 133 0.10 20.02 -54.49
C THR A 133 -0.29 19.85 -55.96
N GLY A 134 -1.04 18.79 -56.27
CA GLY A 134 -1.52 18.49 -57.62
C GLY A 134 -0.52 17.76 -58.52
N ALA A 135 0.71 17.50 -58.06
CA ALA A 135 1.73 16.86 -58.90
C ALA A 135 1.37 15.40 -59.22
N GLY A 136 1.60 15.00 -60.47
CA GLY A 136 1.58 13.61 -60.91
C GLY A 136 2.81 13.26 -61.75
N ALA A 137 2.90 12.02 -62.20
CA ALA A 137 3.93 11.54 -63.09
C ALA A 137 3.35 10.52 -64.07
N TRP A 138 3.69 10.66 -65.35
CA TRP A 138 3.13 9.84 -66.42
C TRP A 138 4.19 9.43 -67.43
N GLY A 139 4.03 8.27 -68.07
CA GLY A 139 4.93 7.85 -69.12
C GLY A 139 4.54 6.56 -69.81
N THR A 140 5.07 6.36 -71.01
CA THR A 140 5.04 5.07 -71.71
C THR A 140 6.47 4.64 -71.97
N ARG A 141 6.93 3.59 -71.28
CA ARG A 141 8.32 3.10 -71.33
C ARG A 141 8.75 2.78 -72.76
N GLN A 142 9.80 3.46 -73.22
CA GLN A 142 10.48 3.20 -74.50
C GLN A 142 11.87 2.57 -74.29
N SER A 143 12.51 2.84 -73.14
CA SER A 143 13.90 2.45 -72.87
C SER A 143 14.03 1.37 -71.78
N ASP A 144 15.18 0.67 -71.77
CA ASP A 144 15.49 -0.38 -70.78
C ASP A 144 16.05 0.15 -69.45
N TYR A 145 16.12 1.47 -69.28
CA TYR A 145 16.64 2.11 -68.07
C TYR A 145 15.62 2.05 -66.92
N THR A 146 16.10 2.24 -65.69
CA THR A 146 15.26 2.32 -64.49
C THR A 146 14.70 3.72 -64.32
N VAL A 147 13.42 3.83 -63.96
CA VAL A 147 12.82 5.07 -63.46
C VAL A 147 12.50 4.94 -61.99
N ASN A 148 12.92 5.92 -61.20
CA ASN A 148 12.61 6.04 -59.79
C ASN A 148 11.76 7.30 -59.57
N PHE A 149 10.52 7.13 -59.14
CA PHE A 149 9.65 8.21 -58.68
C PHE A 149 9.64 8.23 -57.16
N VAL A 150 9.96 9.38 -56.58
CA VAL A 150 9.96 9.60 -55.13
C VAL A 150 9.14 10.85 -54.85
N PHE A 151 7.99 10.70 -54.20
CA PHE A 151 7.13 11.80 -53.79
C PHE A 151 6.94 11.75 -52.28
N GLU A 152 7.15 12.88 -51.62
CA GLU A 152 7.03 13.00 -50.17
C GLU A 152 6.21 14.25 -49.82
N ASP A 153 5.27 14.12 -48.90
CA ASP A 153 4.37 15.18 -48.41
C ASP A 153 3.57 15.89 -49.53
N CYS A 154 3.35 15.23 -50.67
CA CYS A 154 2.61 15.81 -51.79
C CYS A 154 1.10 15.63 -51.61
N GLN A 155 0.36 16.74 -51.68
CA GLN A 155 -1.08 16.76 -51.40
C GLN A 155 -1.93 16.79 -52.67
N ASP A 156 -3.14 16.22 -52.63
CA ASP A 156 -4.09 16.17 -53.76
C ASP A 156 -3.42 15.81 -55.09
N MET A 157 -2.61 14.76 -55.07
CA MET A 157 -1.78 14.35 -56.20
C MET A 157 -2.61 13.99 -57.45
N GLY A 158 -1.97 14.17 -58.61
CA GLY A 158 -2.47 13.75 -59.92
C GLY A 158 -2.52 12.23 -60.07
N LYS A 159 -1.90 11.68 -61.12
CA LYS A 159 -1.72 10.22 -61.26
C LYS A 159 -0.24 9.88 -61.29
N ILE A 160 0.13 8.71 -60.80
CA ILE A 160 1.43 8.07 -60.99
C ILE A 160 1.22 6.88 -61.93
N TYR A 161 1.45 7.09 -63.22
CA TYR A 161 0.92 6.21 -64.27
C TYR A 161 1.97 5.88 -65.33
N LEU A 162 2.62 4.72 -65.18
CA LEU A 162 3.65 4.22 -66.10
C LEU A 162 3.15 3.00 -66.88
N THR A 163 3.09 3.10 -68.21
CA THR A 163 2.73 2.00 -69.10
C THR A 163 3.95 1.47 -69.87
N GLY A 164 3.86 0.25 -70.41
CA GLY A 164 5.00 -0.39 -71.09
C GLY A 164 5.89 -1.22 -70.16
N ILE A 165 6.69 -2.11 -70.75
CA ILE A 165 7.37 -3.19 -70.02
C ILE A 165 8.90 -3.06 -69.99
N ASN A 166 9.45 -2.05 -70.67
CA ASN A 166 10.89 -1.86 -70.78
C ASN A 166 11.46 -1.25 -69.48
N GLY A 167 12.63 -1.74 -69.08
CA GLY A 167 13.32 -1.29 -67.88
C GLY A 167 12.59 -1.64 -66.57
N LYS A 168 12.83 -0.84 -65.53
CA LYS A 168 12.19 -0.99 -64.22
C LYS A 168 11.47 0.27 -63.80
N ASN A 169 10.30 0.10 -63.17
CA ASN A 169 9.50 1.19 -62.61
C ASN A 169 9.51 1.10 -61.09
N ASN A 170 10.28 1.98 -60.43
CA ASN A 170 10.28 2.12 -58.99
C ASN A 170 9.44 3.34 -58.59
N ILE A 171 8.50 3.17 -57.68
CA ILE A 171 7.59 4.23 -57.20
C ILE A 171 7.65 4.24 -55.68
N THR A 172 7.91 5.39 -55.07
CA THR A 172 7.92 5.61 -53.62
C THR A 172 7.08 6.83 -53.30
N LEU A 173 5.98 6.64 -52.55
CA LEU A 173 5.11 7.70 -52.06
C LEU A 173 5.11 7.68 -50.53
N THR A 174 5.34 8.82 -49.90
CA THR A 174 5.36 8.94 -48.42
C THR A 174 4.59 10.17 -47.98
N ASP A 175 3.70 10.03 -47.00
CA ASP A 175 2.90 11.15 -46.45
C ASP A 175 2.09 11.92 -47.52
N CYS A 176 1.66 11.23 -48.59
CA CYS A 176 0.98 11.84 -49.74
C CYS A 176 -0.54 11.64 -49.69
N THR A 177 -1.29 12.47 -50.41
CA THR A 177 -2.75 12.34 -50.50
C THR A 177 -3.27 12.36 -51.93
N PHE A 178 -4.33 11.59 -52.19
CA PHE A 178 -5.11 11.58 -53.41
C PHE A 178 -6.58 11.78 -53.06
N THR A 179 -7.11 12.98 -53.28
CA THR A 179 -8.54 13.24 -53.22
C THR A 179 -9.10 13.41 -54.63
N SER A 180 -10.27 12.84 -54.93
CA SER A 180 -10.89 13.08 -56.24
C SER A 180 -12.42 13.16 -56.19
N ASN A 181 -12.99 13.94 -57.10
CA ASN A 181 -14.41 13.87 -57.48
C ASN A 181 -14.58 13.23 -58.87
N ASP A 182 -13.49 12.69 -59.43
CA ASP A 182 -13.39 12.32 -60.85
C ASP A 182 -13.52 10.79 -61.02
N VAL A 183 -14.66 10.38 -61.57
CA VAL A 183 -15.24 9.03 -61.56
C VAL A 183 -14.64 8.07 -62.61
N SER A 184 -13.35 8.17 -62.94
CA SER A 184 -12.71 7.17 -63.82
C SER A 184 -11.18 7.12 -63.85
N ALA A 185 -10.43 7.73 -62.92
CA ALA A 185 -8.98 7.85 -63.04
C ALA A 185 -8.21 6.95 -62.05
N CYS A 186 -7.51 5.94 -62.58
CA CYS A 186 -6.50 5.18 -61.84
C CYS A 186 -5.38 6.11 -61.34
N LYS A 187 -5.08 6.05 -60.03
CA LYS A 187 -4.08 6.92 -59.40
C LYS A 187 -2.68 6.34 -59.42
N VAL A 188 -2.50 5.06 -59.08
CA VAL A 188 -1.18 4.41 -59.12
C VAL A 188 -1.21 3.20 -60.05
N TYR A 189 -0.43 3.25 -61.12
CA TYR A 189 -0.36 2.23 -62.18
C TYR A 189 1.06 1.99 -62.67
N SER A 190 1.43 0.72 -62.86
CA SER A 190 2.72 0.33 -63.45
C SER A 190 2.63 -1.02 -64.18
N ASN A 191 3.27 -1.13 -65.36
CA ASN A 191 3.36 -2.38 -66.14
C ASN A 191 4.67 -3.17 -66.03
N ALA A 192 5.80 -2.51 -65.78
CA ALA A 192 7.09 -3.17 -65.74
C ALA A 192 7.40 -3.75 -64.35
N ALA A 193 8.46 -4.56 -64.29
CA ALA A 193 9.07 -4.98 -63.04
C ALA A 193 9.60 -3.78 -62.24
N GLY A 194 9.77 -3.92 -60.93
CA GLY A 194 10.24 -2.83 -60.07
C GLY A 194 9.63 -2.86 -58.68
N VAL A 195 9.95 -1.86 -57.87
CA VAL A 195 9.53 -1.75 -56.47
C VAL A 195 8.56 -0.59 -56.29
N ILE A 196 7.39 -0.86 -55.74
CA ILE A 196 6.32 0.11 -55.50
C ILE A 196 6.08 0.15 -54.00
N THR A 197 6.35 1.29 -53.36
CA THR A 197 6.24 1.49 -51.92
C THR A 197 5.37 2.70 -51.62
N LEU A 198 4.27 2.49 -50.90
CA LEU A 198 3.37 3.53 -50.43
C LEU A 198 3.37 3.47 -48.90
N THR A 199 3.69 4.58 -48.26
CA THR A 199 3.72 4.68 -46.80
C THR A 199 2.93 5.91 -46.35
N ASN A 200 1.95 5.71 -45.46
CA ASN A 200 1.08 6.78 -44.97
C ASN A 200 0.45 7.61 -46.11
N VAL A 201 -0.17 6.92 -47.07
CA VAL A 201 -0.85 7.55 -48.21
C VAL A 201 -2.37 7.48 -48.00
N ASP A 202 -3.05 8.62 -48.07
CA ASP A 202 -4.52 8.70 -47.98
C ASP A 202 -5.14 8.77 -49.38
N PHE A 203 -6.00 7.82 -49.68
CA PHE A 203 -6.88 7.83 -50.83
C PHE A 203 -8.32 8.07 -50.39
N SER A 204 -8.90 9.16 -50.86
CA SER A 204 -10.25 9.57 -50.47
C SER A 204 -11.13 9.87 -51.70
N ASN A 205 -12.26 9.17 -51.82
CA ASN A 205 -13.18 9.27 -52.97
C ASN A 205 -12.51 8.94 -54.31
N VAL A 206 -11.79 7.83 -54.38
CA VAL A 206 -11.04 7.41 -55.57
C VAL A 206 -11.54 6.04 -56.06
N ASP A 207 -11.99 5.96 -57.32
CA ASP A 207 -12.51 4.74 -57.95
C ASP A 207 -11.44 3.64 -58.07
N GLN A 208 -10.20 4.01 -58.41
CA GLN A 208 -9.08 3.09 -58.66
C GLN A 208 -7.78 3.63 -58.02
N PRO A 209 -7.66 3.57 -56.68
CA PRO A 209 -6.50 4.07 -55.96
C PRO A 209 -5.19 3.41 -56.43
N VAL A 210 -5.11 2.10 -56.31
CA VAL A 210 -3.94 1.31 -56.68
C VAL A 210 -4.41 0.19 -57.62
N ALA A 211 -4.07 0.31 -58.90
CA ALA A 211 -4.39 -0.72 -59.90
C ALA A 211 -3.13 -1.13 -60.64
N LEU A 212 -2.44 -2.16 -60.15
CA LEU A 212 -1.16 -2.58 -60.66
C LEU A 212 -1.32 -3.79 -61.57
N ASN A 213 -0.70 -3.75 -62.74
CA ASN A 213 -0.77 -4.83 -63.72
C ASN A 213 0.61 -5.12 -64.28
N ASN A 214 1.33 -6.07 -63.70
CA ASN A 214 2.61 -6.52 -64.20
C ASN A 214 2.42 -7.25 -65.54
N LYS A 215 2.88 -6.60 -66.61
CA LYS A 215 2.88 -7.12 -67.98
C LYS A 215 4.28 -7.56 -68.44
N SER A 216 5.25 -7.58 -67.53
CA SER A 216 6.61 -8.05 -67.79
C SER A 216 6.80 -9.48 -67.26
N THR A 217 7.91 -10.12 -67.64
CA THR A 217 8.36 -11.40 -67.05
C THR A 217 9.21 -11.20 -65.80
N GLY A 218 9.38 -9.97 -65.32
CA GLY A 218 10.12 -9.67 -64.10
C GLY A 218 9.21 -9.57 -62.87
N THR A 219 9.80 -9.35 -61.70
CA THR A 219 9.07 -9.22 -60.43
C THR A 219 8.68 -7.76 -60.16
N GLN A 220 7.41 -7.55 -59.84
CA GLN A 220 6.89 -6.31 -59.23
C GLN A 220 6.73 -6.55 -57.73
N THR A 221 7.49 -5.83 -56.90
CA THR A 221 7.40 -5.89 -55.44
C THR A 221 6.59 -4.70 -54.95
N ILE A 222 5.51 -4.96 -54.22
CA ILE A 222 4.49 -3.97 -53.86
C ILE A 222 4.36 -3.96 -52.34
N CYS A 223 4.54 -2.79 -51.73
CA CYS A 223 4.38 -2.61 -50.30
C CYS A 223 3.47 -1.42 -50.00
N LEU A 224 2.39 -1.69 -49.28
CA LEU A 224 1.46 -0.69 -48.77
C LEU A 224 1.55 -0.73 -47.23
N THR A 225 1.85 0.39 -46.60
CA THR A 225 2.01 0.46 -45.14
C THR A 225 1.35 1.73 -44.60
N ASP A 226 0.52 1.60 -43.58
CA ASP A 226 -0.18 2.73 -42.95
C ASP A 226 -1.04 3.56 -43.95
N CYS A 227 -1.52 2.97 -45.05
CA CYS A 227 -2.32 3.67 -46.04
C CYS A 227 -3.82 3.62 -45.69
N ASP A 228 -4.53 4.70 -45.97
CA ASP A 228 -5.97 4.82 -45.75
C ASP A 228 -6.73 4.87 -47.07
N PHE A 229 -7.80 4.07 -47.18
CA PHE A 229 -8.69 4.01 -48.33
C PHE A 229 -10.11 4.33 -47.89
N ASN A 230 -10.51 5.60 -48.08
CA ASN A 230 -11.76 6.16 -47.61
C ASN A 230 -12.73 6.39 -48.78
N THR A 231 -13.86 5.69 -48.79
CA THR A 231 -14.88 5.80 -49.87
C THR A 231 -14.28 5.48 -51.25
N CYS A 232 -13.46 4.44 -51.33
CA CYS A 232 -12.77 4.00 -52.56
C CYS A 232 -13.45 2.82 -53.25
N GLY A 233 -13.17 2.64 -54.54
CA GLY A 233 -13.81 1.63 -55.40
C GLY A 233 -15.02 2.20 -56.15
N ALA A 234 -15.51 1.49 -57.16
CA ALA A 234 -16.66 1.93 -57.96
C ALA A 234 -17.38 0.78 -58.66
N ALA A 235 -18.68 0.93 -58.92
CA ALA A 235 -19.49 -0.06 -59.63
C ALA A 235 -19.34 -0.03 -61.17
N THR A 236 -18.21 0.50 -61.68
CA THR A 236 -18.01 0.79 -63.11
C THR A 236 -17.44 -0.41 -63.88
N TYR A 237 -16.47 -1.13 -63.31
CA TYR A 237 -15.85 -2.31 -63.91
C TYR A 237 -15.74 -3.46 -62.90
N ASP A 238 -15.32 -4.64 -63.33
CA ASP A 238 -15.07 -5.81 -62.47
C ASP A 238 -13.74 -5.74 -61.71
N TRP A 239 -12.83 -4.83 -62.08
CA TRP A 239 -11.53 -4.64 -61.41
C TRP A 239 -11.45 -3.33 -60.60
N THR A 240 -12.55 -2.58 -60.47
CA THR A 240 -12.62 -1.31 -59.72
C THR A 240 -12.81 -1.52 -58.21
N VAL A 241 -11.75 -1.97 -57.55
CA VAL A 241 -11.62 -2.06 -56.09
C VAL A 241 -10.50 -1.12 -55.59
N PRO A 242 -10.42 -0.83 -54.27
CA PRO A 242 -9.37 0.04 -53.74
C PRO A 242 -7.94 -0.38 -54.10
N VAL A 243 -7.63 -1.68 -54.01
CA VAL A 243 -6.33 -2.24 -54.43
C VAL A 243 -6.55 -3.42 -55.37
N SER A 244 -6.15 -3.31 -56.64
CA SER A 244 -6.18 -4.42 -57.60
C SER A 244 -4.79 -4.74 -58.12
N ILE A 245 -4.40 -6.02 -58.04
CA ILE A 245 -3.08 -6.51 -58.46
C ILE A 245 -3.26 -7.63 -59.48
N LYS A 246 -2.64 -7.46 -60.65
CA LYS A 246 -2.67 -8.44 -61.74
C LYS A 246 -1.27 -8.77 -62.27
N SER A 247 -0.98 -10.05 -62.48
CA SER A 247 0.17 -10.52 -63.27
C SER A 247 -0.33 -11.10 -64.59
N SER A 248 -0.14 -10.36 -65.70
CA SER A 248 -0.78 -10.68 -67.00
C SER A 248 0.09 -11.50 -67.96
N VAL A 249 1.33 -11.87 -67.59
CA VAL A 249 2.26 -12.57 -68.48
C VAL A 249 2.88 -13.77 -67.76
N ASP A 250 3.03 -14.89 -68.49
CA ASP A 250 3.66 -16.12 -68.01
C ASP A 250 5.11 -15.84 -67.57
N GLY A 251 5.48 -16.30 -66.38
CA GLY A 251 6.75 -15.99 -65.71
C GLY A 251 6.85 -14.60 -65.07
N GLY A 252 5.81 -13.75 -65.17
CA GLY A 252 5.72 -12.48 -64.45
C GLY A 252 5.21 -12.68 -63.02
N ASN A 253 5.84 -12.00 -62.05
CA ASN A 253 5.54 -12.18 -60.63
C ASN A 253 5.13 -10.85 -59.98
N SER A 254 4.08 -10.87 -59.17
CA SER A 254 3.71 -9.76 -58.28
C SER A 254 3.81 -10.22 -56.82
N VAL A 255 4.61 -9.53 -56.00
CA VAL A 255 4.82 -9.85 -54.59
C VAL A 255 4.28 -8.68 -53.77
N VAL A 256 3.18 -8.89 -53.05
CA VAL A 256 2.40 -7.86 -52.38
C VAL A 256 2.52 -8.00 -50.87
N THR A 257 2.78 -6.90 -50.17
CA THR A 257 2.66 -6.79 -48.71
C THR A 257 1.75 -5.62 -48.38
N VAL A 258 0.72 -5.87 -47.58
CA VAL A 258 -0.18 -4.83 -47.04
C VAL A 258 -0.12 -4.91 -45.53
N ASP A 259 0.33 -3.84 -44.87
CA ASP A 259 0.53 -3.79 -43.42
C ASP A 259 -0.14 -2.55 -42.81
N ASN A 260 -0.97 -2.76 -41.79
CA ASN A 260 -1.64 -1.69 -41.04
C ASN A 260 -2.41 -0.67 -41.92
N CYS A 261 -3.07 -1.12 -42.99
CA CYS A 261 -3.88 -0.25 -43.85
C CYS A 261 -5.35 -0.24 -43.39
N THR A 262 -6.06 0.88 -43.62
CA THR A 262 -7.49 1.03 -43.30
C THR A 262 -8.33 1.06 -44.57
N PHE A 263 -9.42 0.31 -44.60
CA PHE A 263 -10.42 0.35 -45.66
C PHE A 263 -11.78 0.73 -45.06
N ALA A 264 -12.31 1.90 -45.41
CA ALA A 264 -13.52 2.45 -44.82
C ALA A 264 -14.47 2.97 -45.90
N GLY A 265 -15.75 2.54 -45.84
CA GLY A 265 -16.78 3.00 -46.78
C GLY A 265 -16.55 2.57 -48.24
N THR A 266 -15.83 1.47 -48.48
CA THR A 266 -15.49 0.98 -49.83
C THR A 266 -16.73 0.59 -50.64
N VAL A 267 -16.64 0.73 -51.96
CA VAL A 267 -17.74 0.52 -52.91
C VAL A 267 -17.51 -0.74 -53.72
N ALA A 268 -18.53 -1.61 -53.79
CA ALA A 268 -18.48 -2.83 -54.58
C ALA A 268 -18.39 -2.55 -56.10
N ASN A 269 -17.72 -3.46 -56.81
CA ASN A 269 -17.47 -3.34 -58.24
C ASN A 269 -18.71 -3.66 -59.13
N SER A 270 -18.59 -3.57 -60.47
CA SER A 270 -19.73 -3.71 -61.40
C SER A 270 -20.41 -5.09 -61.41
N ILE A 271 -19.73 -6.11 -60.88
CA ILE A 271 -20.25 -7.47 -60.74
C ILE A 271 -20.68 -7.77 -59.30
N GLY A 272 -20.68 -6.76 -58.43
CA GLY A 272 -21.15 -6.84 -57.05
C GLY A 272 -20.13 -7.40 -56.05
N GLN A 273 -18.85 -7.48 -56.41
CA GLN A 273 -17.79 -7.88 -55.48
C GLN A 273 -17.47 -6.74 -54.52
N ASP A 274 -17.66 -7.01 -53.24
CA ASP A 274 -17.32 -6.13 -52.12
C ASP A 274 -15.95 -6.56 -51.56
N ALA A 275 -14.89 -6.30 -52.34
CA ALA A 275 -13.50 -6.59 -51.98
C ALA A 275 -12.70 -5.29 -51.85
N ASP A 276 -11.89 -5.21 -50.80
CA ASP A 276 -10.94 -4.12 -50.57
C ASP A 276 -9.66 -4.34 -51.38
N ILE A 277 -9.23 -5.60 -51.48
CA ILE A 277 -8.06 -6.04 -52.25
C ILE A 277 -8.49 -7.13 -53.23
N LEU A 278 -8.23 -6.94 -54.52
CA LEU A 278 -8.46 -7.94 -55.57
C LEU A 278 -7.13 -8.46 -56.12
N LEU A 279 -6.92 -9.77 -56.00
CA LEU A 279 -5.80 -10.48 -56.62
C LEU A 279 -6.30 -11.17 -57.89
N ASP A 280 -5.96 -10.59 -59.05
CA ASP A 280 -6.31 -11.08 -60.38
C ASP A 280 -5.17 -11.95 -60.91
N PHE A 281 -5.40 -13.27 -60.89
CA PHE A 281 -4.46 -14.24 -61.41
C PHE A 281 -4.68 -14.35 -62.91
N GLY A 282 -4.01 -13.47 -63.66
CA GLY A 282 -3.77 -13.70 -65.08
C GLY A 282 -2.91 -14.97 -65.28
N VAL A 283 -2.08 -15.00 -66.33
CA VAL A 283 -1.21 -16.16 -66.60
C VAL A 283 0.09 -16.18 -65.79
N GLY A 284 0.35 -15.18 -64.92
CA GLY A 284 1.54 -15.09 -64.06
C GLY A 284 1.26 -15.33 -62.57
N GLU A 285 2.29 -15.24 -61.70
CA GLU A 285 2.16 -15.48 -60.26
C GLU A 285 1.88 -14.19 -59.47
N THR A 286 0.98 -14.27 -58.48
CA THR A 286 0.74 -13.20 -57.50
C THR A 286 0.79 -13.78 -56.09
N THR A 287 1.63 -13.22 -55.23
CA THR A 287 1.75 -13.60 -53.82
C THR A 287 1.40 -12.41 -52.94
N ALA A 288 0.65 -12.62 -51.86
CA ALA A 288 0.19 -11.54 -50.99
C ALA A 288 0.38 -11.90 -49.51
N THR A 289 0.95 -10.96 -48.75
CA THR A 289 1.07 -11.01 -47.29
C THR A 289 0.28 -9.85 -46.71
N ILE A 290 -0.76 -10.16 -45.93
CA ILE A 290 -1.62 -9.15 -45.28
C ILE A 290 -1.36 -9.19 -43.78
N LEU A 291 -0.95 -8.06 -43.20
CA LEU A 291 -0.55 -7.90 -41.81
C LEU A 291 -1.35 -6.77 -41.17
N ASN A 292 -1.78 -6.94 -39.92
CA ASN A 292 -2.42 -5.89 -39.10
C ASN A 292 -3.58 -5.12 -39.82
N THR A 293 -4.26 -5.75 -40.78
CA THR A 293 -5.22 -5.10 -41.70
C THR A 293 -6.49 -5.95 -41.79
N ALA A 294 -7.64 -5.35 -41.54
CA ALA A 294 -8.95 -6.01 -41.60
C ALA A 294 -9.61 -5.88 -42.99
N ALA A 295 -8.89 -6.24 -44.06
CA ALA A 295 -9.35 -6.09 -45.44
C ALA A 295 -10.15 -7.29 -45.94
N LYS A 296 -11.16 -7.05 -46.78
CA LYS A 296 -11.84 -8.06 -47.59
C LYS A 296 -10.98 -8.37 -48.83
N VAL A 297 -10.55 -9.62 -48.98
CA VAL A 297 -9.70 -10.03 -50.11
C VAL A 297 -10.51 -10.88 -51.10
N GLY A 298 -10.55 -10.43 -52.36
CA GLY A 298 -11.10 -11.15 -53.51
C GLY A 298 -10.00 -11.78 -54.37
N VAL A 299 -10.32 -12.90 -55.00
CA VAL A 299 -9.42 -13.66 -55.88
C VAL A 299 -10.16 -13.99 -57.18
N GLU A 300 -9.55 -13.69 -58.34
CA GLU A 300 -10.10 -14.01 -59.67
C GLU A 300 -9.28 -15.10 -60.37
N THR A 301 -9.92 -16.14 -60.93
CA THR A 301 -9.26 -17.22 -61.69
C THR A 301 -9.90 -17.39 -63.08
N GLU A 302 -9.12 -17.83 -64.09
CA GLU A 302 -9.57 -17.98 -65.48
C GLU A 302 -10.77 -18.94 -65.72
N ALA A 303 -11.20 -19.72 -64.72
CA ALA A 303 -12.08 -20.88 -64.92
C ALA A 303 -13.56 -20.72 -64.50
N ASN A 304 -14.01 -19.67 -63.80
CA ASN A 304 -15.43 -19.56 -63.45
C ASN A 304 -15.89 -18.15 -63.09
N VAL A 305 -16.84 -17.63 -63.87
CA VAL A 305 -17.58 -16.39 -63.60
C VAL A 305 -18.70 -16.59 -62.55
N ALA A 306 -18.53 -17.48 -61.56
CA ALA A 306 -19.67 -17.86 -60.71
C ALA A 306 -19.41 -18.35 -59.27
N ASP A 307 -18.17 -18.47 -58.78
CA ASP A 307 -17.91 -18.82 -57.38
C ASP A 307 -16.97 -17.77 -56.75
N TYR A 308 -17.56 -16.61 -56.45
CA TYR A 308 -16.87 -15.46 -55.87
C TYR A 308 -17.27 -15.33 -54.40
N ALA A 309 -16.57 -16.03 -53.51
CA ALA A 309 -16.77 -15.87 -52.08
C ALA A 309 -15.96 -14.69 -51.57
N THR A 310 -16.57 -13.78 -50.79
CA THR A 310 -15.85 -12.97 -49.80
C THR A 310 -15.13 -13.94 -48.88
N LEU A 311 -13.83 -14.13 -49.08
CA LEU A 311 -13.04 -15.05 -48.28
C LEU A 311 -12.83 -14.42 -46.90
N THR A 312 -13.34 -15.07 -45.85
CA THR A 312 -12.86 -14.80 -44.51
C THR A 312 -11.50 -15.48 -44.33
N THR A 313 -10.73 -15.09 -43.31
CA THR A 313 -9.41 -15.71 -43.03
C THR A 313 -9.47 -17.23 -42.85
N GLU A 314 -10.63 -17.82 -42.54
CA GLU A 314 -10.83 -19.28 -42.45
C GLU A 314 -10.97 -19.95 -43.83
N ASP A 315 -11.47 -19.26 -44.85
CA ASP A 315 -11.76 -19.85 -46.16
C ASP A 315 -10.51 -20.06 -47.02
N VAL A 316 -9.46 -19.25 -46.81
CA VAL A 316 -8.22 -19.27 -47.60
C VAL A 316 -7.38 -20.53 -47.36
N ALA A 317 -7.50 -21.16 -46.19
CA ALA A 317 -6.81 -22.42 -45.88
C ALA A 317 -7.37 -23.63 -46.66
N SER A 318 -8.54 -23.50 -47.30
CA SER A 318 -9.24 -24.58 -48.00
C SER A 318 -9.04 -24.61 -49.52
N MET A 319 -8.45 -23.56 -50.12
CA MET A 319 -8.29 -23.44 -51.56
C MET A 319 -6.98 -24.09 -52.04
N THR A 320 -7.01 -25.41 -52.27
CA THR A 320 -5.93 -26.12 -52.95
C THR A 320 -6.01 -25.94 -54.46
N ASN A 321 -5.31 -24.94 -54.98
CA ASN A 321 -4.68 -24.97 -56.31
C ASN A 321 -3.29 -24.33 -56.14
N GLU A 322 -2.25 -24.93 -56.71
CA GLU A 322 -0.81 -24.72 -56.44
C GLU A 322 -0.25 -23.30 -56.76
N SER A 323 -1.05 -22.23 -56.73
CA SER A 323 -0.59 -20.86 -57.07
C SER A 323 -1.10 -19.75 -56.14
N ALA A 324 -1.67 -20.07 -54.97
CA ALA A 324 -1.99 -19.07 -53.95
C ALA A 324 -1.74 -19.61 -52.52
N THR A 325 -0.94 -18.89 -51.72
CA THR A 325 -0.82 -19.10 -50.27
C THR A 325 -1.00 -17.75 -49.57
N VAL A 326 -2.01 -17.62 -48.71
CA VAL A 326 -2.14 -16.50 -47.75
C VAL A 326 -1.91 -17.10 -46.37
N ASN A 327 -0.76 -16.84 -45.77
CA ASN A 327 -0.43 -17.32 -44.43
C ASN A 327 -0.71 -16.18 -43.44
N ALA A 328 -1.78 -16.28 -42.64
CA ALA A 328 -1.97 -15.39 -41.51
C ALA A 328 -0.89 -15.71 -40.46
N LEU A 329 0.08 -14.81 -40.29
CA LEU A 329 1.18 -14.95 -39.35
C LEU A 329 0.71 -14.43 -37.97
N VAL A 330 0.82 -15.26 -36.94
CA VAL A 330 0.30 -14.94 -35.59
C VAL A 330 1.40 -14.75 -34.56
N ALA A 331 2.60 -15.26 -34.83
CA ALA A 331 3.73 -15.19 -33.93
C ALA A 331 5.05 -15.00 -34.70
N LYS A 332 6.07 -14.44 -34.04
CA LYS A 332 7.43 -14.37 -34.59
C LYS A 332 8.51 -14.53 -33.53
N ILE A 333 9.67 -15.02 -33.95
CA ILE A 333 10.91 -15.11 -33.15
C ILE A 333 12.02 -14.47 -34.00
N GLY A 334 12.59 -13.36 -33.52
CA GLY A 334 13.46 -12.53 -34.35
C GLY A 334 12.74 -12.10 -35.64
N ASP A 335 13.31 -12.49 -36.79
CA ASP A 335 12.78 -12.21 -38.12
C ASP A 335 12.01 -13.40 -38.72
N VAL A 336 11.87 -14.51 -37.98
CA VAL A 336 11.14 -15.70 -38.43
C VAL A 336 9.69 -15.63 -37.97
N TYR A 337 8.76 -15.76 -38.91
CA TYR A 337 7.33 -15.69 -38.67
C TYR A 337 6.68 -17.08 -38.69
N TYR A 338 5.65 -17.25 -37.87
CA TYR A 338 4.91 -18.49 -37.68
C TYR A 338 3.41 -18.25 -37.87
N THR A 339 2.75 -19.19 -38.55
CA THR A 339 1.29 -19.22 -38.73
C THR A 339 0.54 -19.74 -37.51
N THR A 340 1.25 -20.31 -36.54
CA THR A 340 0.68 -20.78 -35.27
C THR A 340 1.64 -20.46 -34.13
N LEU A 341 1.11 -20.13 -32.95
CA LEU A 341 1.85 -20.06 -31.70
C LEU A 341 2.43 -21.43 -31.33
N LYS A 342 1.72 -22.52 -31.62
CA LYS A 342 2.24 -23.88 -31.40
C LYS A 342 3.55 -24.15 -32.15
N GLU A 343 3.64 -23.78 -33.43
CA GLU A 343 4.90 -23.95 -34.17
C GLU A 343 5.97 -22.96 -33.70
N ALA A 344 5.61 -21.73 -33.31
CA ALA A 344 6.58 -20.80 -32.72
C ALA A 344 7.20 -21.39 -31.44
N ILE A 345 6.37 -21.88 -30.50
CA ILE A 345 6.83 -22.53 -29.25
C ILE A 345 7.74 -23.73 -29.54
N LYS A 346 7.41 -24.53 -30.55
CA LYS A 346 8.20 -25.71 -30.94
C LYS A 346 9.56 -25.36 -31.52
N ASN A 347 9.68 -24.22 -32.20
CA ASN A 347 10.92 -23.77 -32.83
C ASN A 347 11.75 -22.83 -31.95
N ALA A 348 11.19 -22.34 -30.85
CA ALA A 348 11.89 -21.49 -29.90
C ALA A 348 13.04 -22.24 -29.21
N VAL A 349 14.16 -21.56 -29.04
CA VAL A 349 15.32 -22.02 -28.27
C VAL A 349 15.45 -21.24 -26.96
N GLU A 350 16.41 -21.62 -26.12
CA GLU A 350 16.63 -20.97 -24.83
C GLU A 350 16.93 -19.47 -24.99
N GLY A 351 16.20 -18.63 -24.25
CA GLY A 351 16.34 -17.18 -24.28
C GLY A 351 15.46 -16.46 -25.29
N ASP A 352 14.73 -17.19 -26.14
CA ASP A 352 13.90 -16.59 -27.18
C ASP A 352 12.71 -15.82 -26.60
N THR A 353 12.30 -14.78 -27.34
CA THR A 353 11.02 -14.10 -27.15
C THR A 353 10.14 -14.33 -28.36
N ILE A 354 8.99 -14.95 -28.14
CA ILE A 354 7.90 -15.09 -29.10
C ILE A 354 7.03 -13.84 -29.00
N TYR A 355 7.04 -13.03 -30.04
CA TYR A 355 6.14 -11.89 -30.16
C TYR A 355 4.86 -12.34 -30.84
N LEU A 356 3.72 -12.19 -30.16
CA LEU A 356 2.42 -12.39 -30.77
C LEU A 356 2.06 -11.13 -31.57
N ILE A 357 1.58 -11.33 -32.79
CA ILE A 357 1.33 -10.26 -33.78
C ILE A 357 -0.07 -10.37 -34.41
N GLY A 358 -0.91 -11.26 -33.91
CA GLY A 358 -2.28 -11.46 -34.39
C GLY A 358 -3.14 -12.20 -33.37
N THR A 359 -4.35 -12.56 -33.78
CA THR A 359 -5.27 -13.38 -32.97
C THR A 359 -4.88 -14.85 -33.06
N ILE A 360 -4.76 -15.52 -31.92
CA ILE A 360 -4.46 -16.95 -31.82
C ILE A 360 -5.75 -17.68 -31.46
N ASN A 361 -6.17 -18.63 -32.30
CA ASN A 361 -7.30 -19.52 -32.01
C ASN A 361 -6.95 -20.94 -32.44
N GLU A 362 -6.27 -21.68 -31.56
CA GLU A 362 -5.73 -23.01 -31.87
C GLU A 362 -6.41 -24.14 -31.08
N GLY A 363 -7.38 -23.80 -30.23
CA GLY A 363 -8.11 -24.75 -29.38
C GLY A 363 -7.27 -25.32 -28.24
N SER A 364 -6.15 -25.97 -28.55
CA SER A 364 -5.19 -26.44 -27.54
C SER A 364 -3.75 -26.42 -28.02
N ILE A 365 -2.88 -25.86 -27.18
CA ILE A 365 -1.44 -25.79 -27.39
C ILE A 365 -0.78 -26.55 -26.24
N LYS A 366 0.11 -27.50 -26.57
CA LYS A 366 0.94 -28.19 -25.58
C LYS A 366 2.30 -27.54 -25.50
N LEU A 367 2.74 -27.22 -24.28
CA LEU A 367 4.11 -26.80 -24.05
C LEU A 367 5.08 -27.98 -24.24
N PRO A 368 6.32 -27.73 -24.66
CA PRO A 368 7.41 -28.70 -24.61
C PRO A 368 7.64 -29.21 -23.19
N ALA A 369 8.10 -30.45 -23.06
CA ALA A 369 8.42 -31.04 -21.74
C ALA A 369 9.58 -30.30 -21.05
N THR A 370 10.42 -29.60 -21.80
CA THR A 370 11.51 -28.78 -21.28
C THR A 370 11.45 -27.39 -21.89
N ILE A 371 11.45 -26.36 -21.04
CA ILE A 371 11.57 -24.96 -21.44
C ILE A 371 12.68 -24.32 -20.60
N ARG A 372 13.49 -23.46 -21.23
CA ARG A 372 14.48 -22.61 -20.58
C ARG A 372 14.35 -21.18 -21.09
N ASN A 373 14.10 -20.23 -20.20
CA ASN A 373 14.18 -18.80 -20.48
C ASN A 373 13.36 -18.37 -21.72
N LEU A 374 12.10 -18.80 -21.84
CA LEU A 374 11.23 -18.50 -22.97
C LEU A 374 10.22 -17.42 -22.59
N THR A 375 10.10 -16.38 -23.41
CA THR A 375 9.10 -15.33 -23.23
C THR A 375 8.03 -15.39 -24.33
N ILE A 376 6.76 -15.27 -23.95
CA ILE A 376 5.64 -14.96 -24.86
C ILE A 376 5.16 -13.55 -24.55
N ASP A 377 5.22 -12.65 -25.54
CA ASP A 377 4.82 -11.25 -25.39
C ASP A 377 3.72 -10.88 -26.38
N GLY A 378 2.54 -10.54 -25.84
CA GLY A 378 1.38 -10.10 -26.61
C GLY A 378 1.46 -8.65 -27.08
N GLN A 379 2.45 -7.89 -26.60
CA GLN A 379 2.69 -6.49 -26.95
C GLN A 379 1.49 -5.56 -26.69
N GLY A 380 0.52 -6.00 -25.87
CA GLY A 380 -0.72 -5.28 -25.57
C GLY A 380 -1.77 -5.31 -26.68
N ILE A 381 -1.52 -6.02 -27.79
CA ILE A 381 -2.41 -6.05 -28.96
C ILE A 381 -2.91 -7.46 -29.31
N ALA A 382 -2.21 -8.50 -28.87
CA ALA A 382 -2.55 -9.88 -29.23
C ALA A 382 -3.66 -10.45 -28.34
N VAL A 383 -4.56 -11.21 -28.97
CA VAL A 383 -5.65 -11.93 -28.31
C VAL A 383 -5.48 -13.43 -28.55
N VAL A 384 -5.31 -14.19 -27.47
CA VAL A 384 -5.44 -15.65 -27.47
C VAL A 384 -6.88 -15.98 -27.14
N LYS A 385 -7.59 -16.60 -28.08
CA LYS A 385 -9.01 -16.87 -28.02
C LYS A 385 -9.30 -18.37 -28.05
N ASP A 386 -10.27 -18.80 -27.24
CA ASP A 386 -10.79 -20.18 -27.21
C ASP A 386 -9.68 -21.26 -27.14
N THR A 387 -8.54 -20.95 -26.51
CA THR A 387 -7.33 -21.77 -26.55
C THR A 387 -6.88 -22.15 -25.15
N VAL A 388 -6.64 -23.45 -24.93
CA VAL A 388 -6.09 -23.98 -23.66
C VAL A 388 -4.62 -24.34 -23.84
N ILE A 389 -3.75 -23.66 -23.11
CA ILE A 389 -2.31 -23.95 -23.07
C ILE A 389 -2.06 -24.97 -21.96
N THR A 390 -1.56 -26.15 -22.33
CA THR A 390 -1.42 -27.30 -21.43
C THR A 390 0.02 -27.77 -21.30
N ALA A 391 0.33 -28.45 -20.19
CA ALA A 391 1.61 -29.12 -20.00
C ALA A 391 1.86 -30.22 -21.05
N ALA A 392 3.14 -30.55 -21.29
CA ALA A 392 3.55 -31.62 -22.21
C ALA A 392 2.95 -32.99 -21.83
N ASP A 393 2.83 -33.93 -22.78
CA ASP A 393 2.50 -35.32 -22.43
C ASP A 393 3.69 -36.05 -21.77
N GLY A 394 3.42 -37.15 -21.06
CA GLY A 394 4.45 -38.03 -20.48
C GLY A 394 4.65 -37.85 -18.98
N ASN A 395 5.70 -38.47 -18.44
CA ASN A 395 5.92 -38.56 -16.98
C ASN A 395 6.80 -37.43 -16.41
N HIS A 396 7.35 -36.54 -17.24
CA HIS A 396 8.30 -35.51 -16.82
C HIS A 396 7.96 -34.15 -17.44
N VAL A 397 8.05 -33.08 -16.65
CA VAL A 397 7.96 -31.67 -17.06
C VAL A 397 9.02 -30.87 -16.33
N ASP A 398 9.73 -30.03 -17.06
CA ASP A 398 10.79 -29.17 -16.53
C ASP A 398 10.78 -27.82 -17.27
N VAL A 399 9.95 -26.91 -16.79
CA VAL A 399 9.76 -25.56 -17.34
C VAL A 399 10.42 -24.56 -16.41
N GLN A 400 11.48 -23.90 -16.89
CA GLN A 400 12.22 -22.91 -16.10
C GLN A 400 12.36 -21.59 -16.86
N GLY A 401 12.15 -20.46 -16.19
CA GLY A 401 12.28 -19.11 -16.78
C GLY A 401 11.23 -18.81 -17.84
N PHE A 402 9.99 -19.25 -17.65
CA PHE A 402 8.91 -19.03 -18.62
C PHE A 402 8.09 -17.78 -18.27
N THR A 403 8.10 -16.80 -19.18
CA THR A 403 7.41 -15.52 -19.00
C THR A 403 6.28 -15.36 -20.01
N VAL A 404 5.11 -14.93 -19.55
CA VAL A 404 3.97 -14.55 -20.40
C VAL A 404 3.56 -13.13 -20.04
N LYS A 405 3.54 -12.23 -21.02
CA LYS A 405 3.21 -10.83 -20.73
C LYS A 405 2.41 -10.11 -21.80
N ASN A 406 1.74 -9.04 -21.38
CA ASN A 406 1.00 -8.10 -22.23
C ASN A 406 0.02 -8.78 -23.21
N THR A 407 -0.62 -9.87 -22.79
CA THR A 407 -1.50 -10.68 -23.65
C THR A 407 -2.92 -10.73 -23.11
N THR A 408 -3.91 -10.63 -24.00
CA THR A 408 -5.32 -10.86 -23.66
C THR A 408 -5.69 -12.31 -23.94
N PHE A 409 -6.20 -13.02 -22.94
CA PHE A 409 -6.72 -14.39 -23.00
C PHE A 409 -8.25 -14.35 -22.89
N ASP A 410 -8.94 -14.43 -24.02
CA ASP A 410 -10.39 -14.47 -24.11
C ASP A 410 -10.87 -15.93 -24.19
N ASN A 411 -11.68 -16.35 -23.21
CA ASN A 411 -12.07 -17.74 -23.01
C ASN A 411 -10.89 -18.74 -23.09
N SER A 412 -9.71 -18.29 -22.65
CA SER A 412 -8.44 -19.00 -22.79
C SER A 412 -7.75 -19.10 -21.44
N ARG A 413 -6.96 -20.16 -21.22
CA ARG A 413 -6.38 -20.46 -19.90
C ARG A 413 -5.11 -21.30 -19.96
N PHE A 414 -4.35 -21.29 -18.87
CA PHE A 414 -3.21 -22.16 -18.64
C PHE A 414 -3.59 -23.31 -17.71
N VAL A 415 -3.34 -24.54 -18.17
CA VAL A 415 -3.55 -25.78 -17.41
C VAL A 415 -2.23 -26.53 -17.33
N LEU A 416 -1.42 -26.13 -16.36
CA LEU A 416 -0.07 -26.61 -16.10
C LEU A 416 -0.06 -27.61 -14.94
N GLY A 417 -0.99 -28.57 -14.97
CA GLY A 417 -1.19 -29.54 -13.90
C GLY A 417 -1.05 -31.00 -14.33
N GLY A 418 -1.48 -31.89 -13.44
CA GLY A 418 -1.53 -33.34 -13.63
C GLY A 418 -0.49 -34.06 -12.76
N GLN A 419 -0.96 -35.05 -11.98
CA GLN A 419 -0.10 -35.92 -11.19
C GLN A 419 0.67 -36.86 -12.12
N ARG A 420 2.00 -36.89 -12.00
CA ARG A 420 2.88 -37.72 -12.84
C ARG A 420 3.71 -38.64 -11.96
N SER A 421 4.35 -39.64 -12.59
CA SER A 421 5.25 -40.57 -11.90
C SER A 421 6.73 -40.16 -11.96
N GLY A 422 7.06 -39.09 -12.69
CA GLY A 422 8.40 -38.48 -12.74
C GLY A 422 8.35 -37.00 -12.35
N ASP A 423 9.47 -36.30 -12.51
CA ASP A 423 9.61 -34.93 -11.97
C ASP A 423 8.71 -33.92 -12.69
N VAL A 424 8.07 -33.03 -11.92
CA VAL A 424 7.22 -31.93 -12.42
C VAL A 424 7.73 -30.62 -11.84
N ILE A 425 8.56 -29.93 -12.61
CA ILE A 425 9.25 -28.72 -12.19
C ILE A 425 8.72 -27.54 -12.98
N TYR A 426 8.14 -26.57 -12.27
CA TYR A 426 7.85 -25.24 -12.78
C TYR A 426 8.65 -24.24 -11.96
N LYS A 427 9.62 -23.57 -12.57
CA LYS A 427 10.53 -22.67 -11.87
C LYS A 427 10.66 -21.32 -12.56
N ASP A 428 10.74 -20.24 -11.80
CA ASP A 428 10.94 -18.88 -12.31
C ASP A 428 9.86 -18.50 -13.37
N LEU A 429 8.60 -18.78 -13.03
CA LEU A 429 7.45 -18.46 -13.88
C LEU A 429 6.99 -17.02 -13.64
N VAL A 430 6.78 -16.25 -14.71
CA VAL A 430 6.30 -14.87 -14.62
C VAL A 430 5.09 -14.63 -15.52
N PHE A 431 3.99 -14.17 -14.94
CA PHE A 431 2.84 -13.65 -15.67
C PHE A 431 2.73 -12.15 -15.36
N GLU A 432 2.86 -11.30 -16.37
CA GLU A 432 2.92 -9.85 -16.20
C GLU A 432 1.99 -9.10 -17.16
N GLY A 433 1.11 -8.24 -16.66
CA GLY A 433 0.31 -7.36 -17.52
C GLY A 433 -0.68 -8.08 -18.44
N ASN A 434 -1.09 -9.31 -18.10
CA ASN A 434 -2.04 -10.08 -18.91
C ASN A 434 -3.48 -9.83 -18.46
N THR A 435 -4.42 -10.01 -19.38
CA THR A 435 -5.86 -9.95 -19.10
C THR A 435 -6.52 -11.29 -19.42
N PHE A 436 -7.14 -11.93 -18.44
CA PHE A 436 -7.94 -13.16 -18.62
C PHE A 436 -9.42 -12.82 -18.49
N THR A 437 -10.21 -13.09 -19.52
CA THR A 437 -11.63 -12.71 -19.57
C THR A 437 -12.50 -13.80 -20.14
N ASN A 438 -13.80 -13.77 -19.79
CA ASN A 438 -14.84 -14.62 -20.35
C ASN A 438 -14.53 -16.14 -20.29
N ILE A 439 -13.84 -16.59 -19.26
CA ILE A 439 -13.49 -18.01 -19.11
C ILE A 439 -14.74 -18.77 -18.67
N VAL A 440 -15.32 -19.55 -19.57
CA VAL A 440 -16.45 -20.44 -19.28
C VAL A 440 -15.91 -21.87 -19.15
N ASN A 441 -15.90 -22.41 -17.93
CA ASN A 441 -15.27 -23.70 -17.66
C ASN A 441 -16.12 -24.63 -16.78
N THR A 442 -16.48 -25.78 -17.32
CA THR A 442 -17.24 -26.83 -16.62
C THR A 442 -16.36 -27.83 -15.85
N SER A 443 -15.02 -27.80 -16.02
CA SER A 443 -14.08 -28.82 -15.52
C SER A 443 -13.31 -28.44 -14.25
N SER A 444 -13.74 -27.44 -13.48
CA SER A 444 -13.12 -27.05 -12.19
C SER A 444 -11.65 -26.61 -12.31
N MET A 445 -11.31 -25.83 -13.36
CA MET A 445 -9.95 -25.29 -13.58
C MET A 445 -9.93 -23.77 -13.51
N ALA A 446 -8.80 -23.26 -13.00
CA ALA A 446 -8.51 -21.84 -12.86
C ALA A 446 -8.05 -21.20 -14.19
N ALA A 447 -7.94 -19.87 -14.23
CA ALA A 447 -7.35 -19.16 -15.38
C ALA A 447 -5.86 -19.54 -15.53
N VAL A 448 -5.16 -19.65 -14.40
CA VAL A 448 -3.85 -20.29 -14.30
C VAL A 448 -3.95 -21.44 -13.29
N HIS A 449 -3.88 -22.67 -13.79
CA HIS A 449 -4.15 -23.88 -13.02
C HIS A 449 -2.93 -24.80 -12.95
N MET A 450 -2.24 -24.79 -11.81
CA MET A 450 -1.05 -25.60 -11.49
C MET A 450 -1.37 -26.61 -10.38
N ASN A 451 -2.23 -27.58 -10.69
CA ASN A 451 -2.56 -28.66 -9.76
C ASN A 451 -1.63 -29.88 -10.00
N ILE A 452 -0.49 -29.90 -9.31
CA ILE A 452 0.56 -30.92 -9.43
C ILE A 452 0.52 -31.95 -8.29
N GLY A 453 1.35 -32.99 -8.34
CA GLY A 453 1.48 -33.96 -7.26
C GLY A 453 2.05 -33.37 -5.97
N SER A 454 2.27 -34.23 -4.97
CA SER A 454 2.76 -33.84 -3.64
C SER A 454 4.17 -34.34 -3.32
N GLU A 455 4.78 -35.09 -4.24
CA GLU A 455 6.14 -35.60 -4.10
C GLU A 455 7.16 -34.44 -4.07
N ASP A 456 8.35 -34.67 -3.52
CA ASP A 456 9.39 -33.62 -3.38
C ASP A 456 9.97 -33.15 -4.72
N ASN A 457 9.87 -33.98 -5.76
CA ASN A 457 10.28 -33.68 -7.13
C ASN A 457 9.16 -33.07 -8.00
N GLU A 458 8.02 -32.72 -7.41
CA GLU A 458 6.91 -32.05 -8.09
C GLU A 458 6.62 -30.69 -7.42
N TYR A 459 7.06 -29.56 -7.98
CA TYR A 459 6.90 -28.25 -7.31
C TYR A 459 6.73 -27.07 -8.27
N VAL A 460 6.19 -25.97 -7.72
CA VAL A 460 6.24 -24.63 -8.32
C VAL A 460 7.20 -23.77 -7.51
N GLU A 461 8.31 -23.33 -8.09
CA GLU A 461 9.34 -22.52 -7.43
C GLU A 461 9.43 -21.13 -8.07
N ASN A 462 9.48 -20.07 -7.26
CA ASN A 462 9.67 -18.69 -7.74
C ASN A 462 8.60 -18.23 -8.77
N PHE A 463 7.32 -18.22 -8.38
CA PHE A 463 6.21 -17.82 -9.25
C PHE A 463 5.81 -16.36 -9.03
N LYS A 464 5.66 -15.59 -10.11
CA LYS A 464 5.24 -14.18 -10.06
C LYS A 464 4.00 -13.95 -10.92
N PHE A 465 2.98 -13.34 -10.31
CA PHE A 465 1.76 -12.88 -10.98
C PHE A 465 1.63 -11.38 -10.70
N ILE A 466 1.99 -10.55 -11.68
CA ILE A 466 2.18 -9.11 -11.50
C ILE A 466 1.31 -8.30 -12.48
N ASN A 467 0.55 -7.33 -11.98
CA ASN A 467 -0.26 -6.40 -12.78
C ASN A 467 -1.21 -7.10 -13.77
N ASN A 468 -1.71 -8.29 -13.44
CA ASN A 468 -2.66 -9.01 -14.29
C ASN A 468 -4.10 -8.70 -13.88
N THR A 469 -5.00 -8.82 -14.85
CA THR A 469 -6.45 -8.77 -14.65
C THR A 469 -7.04 -10.14 -14.91
N ILE A 470 -7.81 -10.67 -13.97
CA ILE A 470 -8.70 -11.82 -14.18
C ILE A 470 -10.11 -11.31 -13.94
N ASP A 471 -10.93 -11.32 -14.98
CA ASP A 471 -12.32 -10.90 -14.89
C ASP A 471 -13.25 -11.91 -15.59
N GLY A 472 -13.93 -12.73 -14.80
CA GLY A 472 -14.88 -13.72 -15.31
C GLY A 472 -14.26 -15.10 -15.51
N VAL A 473 -14.26 -15.89 -14.43
CA VAL A 473 -14.01 -17.34 -14.45
C VAL A 473 -15.26 -18.05 -13.95
N THR A 474 -16.16 -18.37 -14.87
CA THR A 474 -17.51 -18.85 -14.61
C THR A 474 -17.65 -20.36 -14.83
N GLY A 475 -18.52 -21.03 -14.07
CA GLY A 475 -18.76 -22.48 -14.18
C GLY A 475 -18.70 -23.24 -12.83
N SER A 476 -18.13 -24.45 -12.81
CA SER A 476 -17.93 -25.22 -11.55
C SER A 476 -16.87 -24.55 -10.65
N SER A 477 -16.56 -25.08 -9.47
CA SER A 477 -15.69 -24.48 -8.42
C SER A 477 -14.30 -24.01 -8.90
N ASN A 478 -14.24 -22.92 -9.66
CA ASN A 478 -13.06 -22.42 -10.34
C ASN A 478 -12.45 -21.25 -9.57
N SER A 479 -11.15 -21.32 -9.31
CA SER A 479 -10.38 -20.22 -8.72
C SER A 479 -9.79 -19.32 -9.82
N GLY A 480 -9.35 -18.09 -9.51
CA GLY A 480 -8.62 -17.24 -10.45
C GLY A 480 -7.25 -17.85 -10.77
N VAL A 481 -6.44 -18.05 -9.73
CA VAL A 481 -5.15 -18.75 -9.79
C VAL A 481 -5.14 -19.91 -8.79
N LEU A 482 -4.70 -21.09 -9.23
CA LEU A 482 -4.50 -22.27 -8.38
C LEU A 482 -3.07 -22.77 -8.52
N MET A 483 -2.40 -22.96 -7.38
CA MET A 483 -1.10 -23.62 -7.29
C MET A 483 -1.04 -24.62 -6.13
N LYS A 484 -0.29 -25.69 -6.33
CA LYS A 484 -0.05 -26.72 -5.32
C LYS A 484 1.45 -27.00 -5.20
N ASN A 485 1.93 -27.29 -3.99
CA ASN A 485 3.34 -27.61 -3.72
C ASN A 485 4.30 -26.47 -4.13
N ALA A 486 3.90 -25.24 -3.83
CA ALA A 486 4.69 -24.04 -4.13
C ALA A 486 5.80 -23.81 -3.08
N LYS A 487 6.93 -23.24 -3.50
CA LYS A 487 8.10 -22.91 -2.67
C LYS A 487 8.89 -21.71 -3.21
N GLY A 488 9.84 -21.19 -2.44
CA GLY A 488 10.60 -20.00 -2.83
C GLY A 488 9.71 -18.76 -2.93
N ASP A 489 10.10 -17.77 -3.74
CA ASP A 489 9.41 -16.49 -3.84
C ASP A 489 8.12 -16.58 -4.67
N VAL A 490 6.97 -16.60 -4.02
CA VAL A 490 5.66 -16.62 -4.67
C VAL A 490 4.99 -15.27 -4.48
N ILE A 491 4.91 -14.47 -5.55
CA ILE A 491 4.51 -13.07 -5.48
C ILE A 491 3.26 -12.81 -6.30
N PHE A 492 2.24 -12.24 -5.65
CA PHE A 492 1.07 -11.64 -6.27
C PHE A 492 1.11 -10.12 -6.02
N GLU A 493 1.34 -9.33 -7.07
CA GLU A 493 1.48 -7.87 -6.95
C GLU A 493 0.63 -7.11 -7.97
N GLY A 494 -0.15 -6.12 -7.53
CA GLY A 494 -0.84 -5.19 -8.45
C GLY A 494 -1.97 -5.82 -9.28
N ASN A 495 -2.45 -7.02 -8.92
CA ASN A 495 -3.45 -7.72 -9.72
C ASN A 495 -4.88 -7.30 -9.37
N THR A 496 -5.76 -7.37 -10.37
CA THR A 496 -7.21 -7.29 -10.17
C THR A 496 -7.82 -8.66 -10.50
N ILE A 497 -8.41 -9.33 -9.51
CA ILE A 497 -9.08 -10.62 -9.70
C ILE A 497 -10.53 -10.48 -9.24
N SER A 498 -11.46 -10.56 -10.19
CA SER A 498 -12.90 -10.41 -9.97
C SER A 498 -13.73 -11.42 -10.74
N ASN A 499 -14.99 -11.57 -10.31
CA ASN A 499 -15.98 -12.43 -10.98
C ASN A 499 -15.48 -13.88 -11.16
N VAL A 500 -14.89 -14.43 -10.09
CA VAL A 500 -14.43 -15.82 -10.01
C VAL A 500 -15.31 -16.60 -9.03
N VAL A 501 -15.68 -17.84 -9.38
CA VAL A 501 -16.67 -18.59 -8.60
C VAL A 501 -16.15 -18.99 -7.21
N ASN A 502 -14.93 -19.54 -7.10
CA ASN A 502 -14.44 -20.14 -5.86
C ASN A 502 -13.44 -19.26 -5.09
N ASN A 503 -12.16 -19.24 -5.46
CA ASN A 503 -11.15 -18.42 -4.76
C ASN A 503 -10.44 -17.47 -5.73
N ALA A 504 -10.08 -16.26 -5.32
CA ALA A 504 -9.23 -15.41 -6.16
C ALA A 504 -7.84 -16.04 -6.31
N ILE A 505 -7.24 -16.41 -5.17
CA ILE A 505 -5.94 -17.08 -5.10
C ILE A 505 -6.09 -18.35 -4.26
N GLN A 506 -5.65 -19.47 -4.80
CA GLN A 506 -5.62 -20.76 -4.10
C GLN A 506 -4.20 -21.34 -4.12
N CYS A 507 -3.59 -21.45 -2.94
CA CYS A 507 -2.28 -22.06 -2.73
C CYS A 507 -2.42 -23.20 -1.72
N ILE A 508 -2.06 -24.41 -2.11
CA ILE A 508 -2.34 -25.62 -1.32
C ILE A 508 -1.07 -26.44 -1.12
N ASN A 509 -0.83 -26.89 0.11
CA ASN A 509 0.31 -27.73 0.50
C ASN A 509 1.63 -27.09 0.06
N ALA A 510 1.84 -25.82 0.41
CA ALA A 510 3.12 -25.18 0.13
C ALA A 510 4.24 -25.87 0.92
N LYS A 511 5.46 -25.86 0.38
CA LYS A 511 6.65 -26.33 1.11
C LYS A 511 7.02 -25.33 2.21
N ALA A 512 7.83 -25.78 3.17
CA ALA A 512 8.21 -24.99 4.34
C ALA A 512 8.98 -23.71 3.97
N ASP A 513 9.72 -23.72 2.86
CA ASP A 513 10.56 -22.63 2.34
C ASP A 513 9.81 -21.66 1.39
N ILE A 514 8.48 -21.61 1.45
CA ILE A 514 7.70 -20.63 0.68
C ILE A 514 7.79 -19.22 1.30
N ASN A 515 8.05 -18.23 0.45
CA ASN A 515 7.84 -16.82 0.73
C ASN A 515 6.64 -16.34 -0.08
N LEU A 516 5.43 -16.48 0.48
CA LEU A 516 4.19 -16.06 -0.17
C LEU A 516 3.88 -14.60 0.15
N VAL A 517 3.99 -13.73 -0.85
CA VAL A 517 3.70 -12.30 -0.74
C VAL A 517 2.51 -11.96 -1.61
N ILE A 518 1.46 -11.41 -1.00
CA ILE A 518 0.28 -10.88 -1.69
C ILE A 518 0.21 -9.40 -1.34
N LYS A 519 0.44 -8.52 -2.31
CA LYS A 519 0.48 -7.08 -2.07
C LYS A 519 -0.12 -6.21 -3.17
N ASN A 520 -0.71 -5.08 -2.80
CA ASN A 520 -1.28 -4.10 -3.74
C ASN A 520 -2.32 -4.70 -4.71
N ASN A 521 -3.05 -5.76 -4.31
CA ASN A 521 -4.04 -6.40 -5.17
C ASN A 521 -5.46 -5.96 -4.84
N ASN A 522 -6.36 -6.07 -5.82
CA ASN A 522 -7.80 -5.96 -5.65
C ASN A 522 -8.47 -7.30 -5.95
N LEU A 523 -8.95 -7.99 -4.90
CA LEU A 523 -9.35 -9.40 -4.97
C LEU A 523 -10.80 -9.60 -4.53
N SER A 524 -11.57 -10.34 -5.32
CA SER A 524 -12.92 -10.78 -4.96
C SER A 524 -13.20 -12.21 -5.42
N ALA A 525 -14.21 -12.85 -4.83
CA ALA A 525 -14.72 -14.16 -5.22
C ALA A 525 -16.21 -14.25 -4.92
N ASP A 526 -16.96 -15.02 -5.72
CA ASP A 526 -18.43 -15.04 -5.65
C ASP A 526 -18.98 -15.97 -4.55
N LEU A 527 -18.48 -17.21 -4.46
CA LEU A 527 -19.01 -18.24 -3.55
C LEU A 527 -17.99 -18.76 -2.53
N GLY A 528 -16.72 -18.93 -2.90
CA GLY A 528 -15.67 -19.40 -1.99
C GLY A 528 -14.98 -18.25 -1.26
N SER A 529 -13.91 -18.52 -0.52
CA SER A 529 -13.14 -17.47 0.14
C SER A 529 -12.23 -16.70 -0.82
N VAL A 530 -11.89 -15.44 -0.54
CA VAL A 530 -11.01 -14.68 -1.45
C VAL A 530 -9.63 -15.33 -1.57
N LEU A 531 -9.04 -15.74 -0.44
CA LEU A 531 -7.81 -16.55 -0.42
C LEU A 531 -8.13 -17.98 0.04
N ASN A 532 -7.41 -18.97 -0.46
CA ASN A 532 -7.45 -20.33 0.08
C ASN A 532 -6.03 -20.84 0.22
N LEU A 533 -5.47 -20.66 1.41
CA LEU A 533 -4.08 -20.97 1.75
C LEU A 533 -4.05 -22.19 2.68
N TYR A 534 -4.30 -23.37 2.10
CA TYR A 534 -4.34 -24.62 2.86
C TYR A 534 -2.94 -25.20 3.02
N ASN A 535 -2.53 -25.54 4.26
CA ASN A 535 -1.17 -25.99 4.56
C ASN A 535 -0.10 -25.04 3.98
N VAL A 536 -0.26 -23.74 4.27
CA VAL A 536 0.71 -22.70 3.95
C VAL A 536 1.30 -22.17 5.27
N PRO A 537 2.64 -22.24 5.48
CA PRO A 537 3.25 -21.88 6.77
C PRO A 537 3.06 -20.41 7.15
N ALA A 538 3.28 -19.50 6.20
CA ALA A 538 3.19 -18.06 6.40
C ALA A 538 2.75 -17.35 5.11
N VAL A 539 2.19 -16.15 5.28
CA VAL A 539 1.82 -15.24 4.18
C VAL A 539 2.01 -13.79 4.59
N THR A 540 2.60 -12.99 3.71
CA THR A 540 2.72 -11.54 3.87
C THR A 540 1.60 -10.86 3.08
N LEU A 541 0.79 -10.04 3.77
CA LEU A 541 -0.34 -9.31 3.18
C LEU A 541 -0.13 -7.80 3.31
N GLU A 542 0.04 -7.08 2.20
CA GLU A 542 0.29 -5.63 2.22
C GLU A 542 -0.64 -4.87 1.27
N ASN A 543 -1.37 -3.87 1.76
CA ASN A 543 -2.17 -2.95 0.92
C ASN A 543 -3.10 -3.66 -0.09
N ASN A 544 -3.68 -4.80 0.28
CA ASN A 544 -4.66 -5.47 -0.56
C ASN A 544 -6.08 -5.02 -0.21
N THR A 545 -6.90 -4.87 -1.25
CA THR A 545 -8.35 -4.70 -1.13
C THR A 545 -9.02 -6.06 -1.32
N PHE A 546 -9.72 -6.53 -0.29
CA PHE A 546 -10.53 -7.76 -0.33
C PHE A 546 -12.01 -7.38 -0.37
N ASN A 547 -12.68 -7.61 -1.51
CA ASN A 547 -14.11 -7.35 -1.64
C ASN A 547 -14.89 -8.61 -1.28
N LEU A 548 -15.46 -8.62 -0.07
CA LEU A 548 -16.27 -9.72 0.45
C LEU A 548 -17.75 -9.49 0.13
N ASN A 549 -18.40 -10.51 -0.43
CA ASN A 549 -19.85 -10.55 -0.63
C ASN A 549 -20.58 -10.86 0.68
N GLU A 550 -21.86 -10.47 0.73
CA GLU A 550 -22.72 -10.66 1.90
C GLU A 550 -22.81 -12.15 2.29
N GLY A 551 -22.24 -12.51 3.44
CA GLY A 551 -22.19 -13.90 3.95
C GLY A 551 -20.81 -14.57 3.89
N GLN A 552 -19.85 -14.01 3.14
CA GLN A 552 -18.43 -14.39 3.25
C GLN A 552 -17.84 -13.75 4.52
N LYS A 553 -17.36 -14.59 5.45
CA LYS A 553 -16.94 -14.13 6.79
C LYS A 553 -15.43 -13.97 6.96
N ASP A 554 -14.62 -14.50 6.06
CA ASP A 554 -13.17 -14.56 6.23
C ASP A 554 -12.39 -14.49 4.91
N LEU A 555 -11.08 -14.34 5.06
CA LEU A 555 -10.10 -14.47 3.97
C LEU A 555 -9.88 -15.93 3.56
N GLY A 556 -10.68 -16.89 4.07
CA GLY A 556 -10.62 -18.32 3.80
C GLY A 556 -9.96 -19.20 4.85
N ASN A 557 -9.61 -20.43 4.47
CA ASN A 557 -9.02 -21.49 5.32
C ASN A 557 -7.66 -21.13 5.97
N PHE A 558 -7.15 -19.92 5.77
CA PHE A 558 -5.93 -19.48 6.40
C PHE A 558 -6.18 -19.13 7.87
N SER A 559 -5.97 -20.09 8.76
CA SER A 559 -6.10 -19.91 10.21
C SER A 559 -4.82 -19.31 10.77
N ALA A 560 -4.68 -17.99 10.67
CA ALA A 560 -3.54 -17.29 11.27
C ALA A 560 -3.57 -17.42 12.81
N ILE A 561 -2.46 -17.88 13.37
CA ILE A 561 -2.26 -18.01 14.82
C ILE A 561 -1.57 -16.77 15.39
N ALA A 562 -0.57 -16.25 14.66
CA ALA A 562 0.20 -15.08 15.08
C ALA A 562 0.60 -14.22 13.87
N LYS A 563 1.06 -13.01 14.13
CA LYS A 563 1.64 -12.13 13.11
C LYS A 563 2.83 -11.33 13.62
N ILE A 564 3.74 -10.98 12.72
CA ILE A 564 4.83 -10.01 12.91
C ILE A 564 4.66 -8.96 11.82
N GLY A 565 4.42 -7.70 12.20
CA GLY A 565 4.04 -6.65 11.26
C GLY A 565 2.83 -7.05 10.39
N ASN A 566 3.08 -7.25 9.09
CA ASN A 566 2.10 -7.64 8.06
C ASN A 566 2.19 -9.12 7.64
N THR A 567 3.10 -9.90 8.24
CA THR A 567 3.27 -11.33 7.96
C THR A 567 2.50 -12.15 8.99
N TYR A 568 1.65 -13.04 8.49
CA TYR A 568 0.80 -13.90 9.31
C TYR A 568 1.32 -15.34 9.25
N TYR A 569 1.30 -16.01 10.39
CA TYR A 569 1.86 -17.35 10.60
C TYR A 569 0.76 -18.32 11.05
N ALA A 570 0.75 -19.52 10.47
CA ALA A 570 -0.18 -20.58 10.85
C ALA A 570 0.23 -21.35 12.13
N ASN A 571 1.44 -21.10 12.64
CA ASN A 571 2.00 -21.75 13.81
C ASN A 571 2.78 -20.72 14.66
N LEU A 572 2.62 -20.75 15.99
CA LEU A 572 3.27 -19.79 16.88
C LEU A 572 4.79 -19.99 16.97
N GLN A 573 5.29 -21.23 17.01
CA GLN A 573 6.74 -21.50 16.96
C GLN A 573 7.35 -20.98 15.66
N ALA A 574 6.67 -21.14 14.52
CA ALA A 574 7.16 -20.60 13.25
C ALA A 574 7.26 -19.06 13.24
N ALA A 575 6.42 -18.36 14.01
CA ALA A 575 6.55 -16.92 14.20
C ALA A 575 7.77 -16.60 15.09
N VAL A 576 8.00 -17.37 16.16
CA VAL A 576 9.19 -17.24 17.02
C VAL A 576 10.47 -17.46 16.21
N ASP A 577 10.55 -18.53 15.42
CA ASP A 577 11.71 -18.87 14.59
C ASP A 577 12.02 -17.79 13.53
N ALA A 578 11.01 -17.00 13.13
CA ALA A 578 11.13 -15.97 12.11
C ALA A 578 11.36 -14.57 12.68
N ALA A 579 11.26 -14.37 13.99
CA ALA A 579 11.35 -13.06 14.63
C ALA A 579 12.81 -12.56 14.67
N GLU A 580 13.01 -11.30 14.31
CA GLU A 580 14.28 -10.59 14.45
C GLU A 580 14.36 -9.83 15.80
N GLU A 581 15.55 -9.29 16.13
CA GLU A 581 15.79 -8.56 17.38
C GLU A 581 14.83 -7.38 17.55
N GLY A 582 13.97 -7.44 18.58
CA GLY A 582 12.99 -6.40 18.92
C GLY A 582 11.61 -6.61 18.30
N ASP A 583 11.39 -7.66 17.52
CA ASP A 583 10.09 -7.95 16.93
C ASP A 583 9.00 -8.20 17.98
N THR A 584 7.77 -7.82 17.62
CA THR A 584 6.57 -8.11 18.39
C THR A 584 5.70 -9.12 17.65
N ILE A 585 5.56 -10.31 18.23
CA ILE A 585 4.66 -11.38 17.80
C ILE A 585 3.29 -11.11 18.42
N VAL A 586 2.29 -10.81 17.60
CA VAL A 586 0.92 -10.53 18.04
C VAL A 586 0.04 -11.74 17.79
N LEU A 587 -0.65 -12.26 18.82
CA LEU A 587 -1.61 -13.34 18.64
C LEU A 587 -2.83 -12.88 17.81
N ALA A 588 -3.16 -13.68 16.80
CA ALA A 588 -4.30 -13.46 15.91
C ALA A 588 -5.53 -14.28 16.34
N SER A 589 -5.32 -15.43 16.98
CA SER A 589 -6.39 -16.32 17.46
C SER A 589 -6.02 -17.02 18.77
N ASP A 590 -7.02 -17.60 19.43
CA ASP A 590 -6.81 -18.44 20.61
C ASP A 590 -6.14 -19.76 20.20
N ILE A 591 -5.24 -20.26 21.05
CA ILE A 591 -4.48 -21.48 20.82
C ILE A 591 -4.91 -22.53 21.83
N GLU A 592 -5.33 -23.70 21.34
CA GLU A 592 -5.41 -24.92 22.13
C GLU A 592 -4.31 -25.88 21.67
N TYR A 593 -3.46 -26.31 22.60
CA TYR A 593 -2.34 -27.22 22.32
C TYR A 593 -2.33 -28.37 23.32
N GLU A 594 -2.14 -29.58 22.83
CA GLU A 594 -2.00 -30.78 23.65
C GLU A 594 -0.60 -31.35 23.43
N VAL A 595 0.17 -31.48 24.52
CA VAL A 595 1.58 -31.89 24.43
C VAL A 595 1.67 -33.34 23.99
N ASN A 596 2.57 -33.63 23.05
CA ASN A 596 2.75 -34.98 22.52
C ASN A 596 3.40 -35.91 23.57
N PRO A 597 2.72 -36.98 24.02
CA PRO A 597 3.24 -37.88 25.06
C PRO A 597 4.41 -38.77 24.60
N THR A 598 4.71 -38.81 23.29
CA THR A 598 5.71 -39.70 22.69
C THR A 598 7.02 -39.03 22.27
N ALA A 599 7.19 -37.73 22.54
CA ALA A 599 8.37 -36.96 22.17
C ALA A 599 9.70 -37.55 22.69
N ASP A 600 10.77 -37.43 21.89
CA ASP A 600 12.09 -38.01 22.17
C ASP A 600 12.81 -37.27 23.32
N SER A 601 13.18 -38.06 24.34
CA SER A 601 13.91 -37.70 25.56
C SER A 601 15.27 -37.02 25.38
N THR A 602 15.83 -37.01 24.18
CA THR A 602 17.13 -36.37 23.90
C THR A 602 17.00 -34.94 23.40
N ASN A 603 15.79 -34.52 22.99
CA ASN A 603 15.51 -33.16 22.54
C ASN A 603 14.56 -32.48 23.52
N THR A 604 15.15 -31.67 24.40
CA THR A 604 14.45 -30.92 25.45
C THR A 604 13.46 -29.87 24.92
N ASP A 605 13.43 -29.61 23.62
CA ASP A 605 12.54 -28.62 22.97
C ASP A 605 11.18 -29.24 22.58
N SER A 606 11.05 -30.56 22.69
CA SER A 606 9.91 -31.31 22.15
C SER A 606 8.64 -31.31 23.03
N ASN A 607 8.68 -30.67 24.20
CA ASN A 607 7.62 -30.73 25.23
C ASN A 607 7.09 -29.33 25.64
N CYS A 608 7.20 -28.36 24.74
CA CYS A 608 6.64 -27.02 24.90
C CYS A 608 5.83 -26.62 23.66
N LEU A 609 4.89 -25.68 23.80
CA LEU A 609 4.24 -25.07 22.62
C LEU A 609 5.25 -24.21 21.86
N ILE A 610 6.02 -23.38 22.59
CA ILE A 610 7.13 -22.61 22.04
C ILE A 610 8.41 -22.67 22.88
N HIS A 611 9.56 -22.62 22.21
CA HIS A 611 10.87 -22.35 22.80
C HIS A 611 11.55 -21.15 22.11
N THR A 612 12.36 -20.41 22.86
CA THR A 612 13.27 -19.38 22.33
C THR A 612 14.71 -19.86 22.38
N ASP A 613 15.52 -19.40 21.43
CA ASP A 613 16.97 -19.54 21.46
C ASP A 613 17.64 -18.46 22.33
N LYS A 614 18.91 -18.66 22.68
CA LYS A 614 19.64 -17.80 23.62
C LYS A 614 19.78 -16.35 23.15
N ASP A 615 19.85 -16.14 21.84
CA ASP A 615 20.08 -14.83 21.24
C ASP A 615 18.76 -14.12 20.84
N ASP A 616 17.61 -14.78 21.02
CA ASP A 616 16.31 -14.22 20.70
C ASP A 616 16.00 -13.03 21.62
N VAL A 617 15.51 -11.94 21.03
CA VAL A 617 15.00 -10.77 21.76
C VAL A 617 13.62 -10.45 21.20
N ILE A 618 12.57 -11.00 21.81
CA ILE A 618 11.22 -10.96 21.24
C ILE A 618 10.19 -10.47 22.25
N THR A 619 9.13 -9.85 21.74
CA THR A 619 7.93 -9.51 22.51
C THR A 619 6.76 -10.37 22.04
N LEU A 620 6.11 -11.10 22.95
CA LEU A 620 4.86 -11.81 22.71
C LEU A 620 3.70 -10.96 23.23
N ASP A 621 2.88 -10.43 22.32
CA ASP A 621 1.64 -9.73 22.62
C ASP A 621 0.45 -10.69 22.56
N LEU A 622 -0.15 -10.94 23.71
CA LEU A 622 -1.32 -11.80 23.84
C LEU A 622 -2.55 -11.21 23.15
N ASN A 623 -2.63 -9.89 22.97
CA ASN A 623 -3.70 -9.22 22.23
C ASN A 623 -5.12 -9.68 22.67
N GLY A 624 -5.32 -9.89 23.97
CA GLY A 624 -6.56 -10.40 24.56
C GLY A 624 -6.92 -11.85 24.20
N LYS A 625 -5.96 -12.63 23.67
CA LYS A 625 -6.11 -14.04 23.28
C LYS A 625 -5.60 -15.00 24.35
N THR A 626 -6.03 -16.25 24.25
CA THR A 626 -5.67 -17.31 25.20
C THR A 626 -4.77 -18.37 24.57
N ILE A 627 -3.69 -18.71 25.25
CA ILE A 627 -2.90 -19.93 25.03
C ILE A 627 -3.31 -20.95 26.08
N SER A 628 -3.90 -22.07 25.68
CA SER A 628 -4.30 -23.18 26.55
C SER A 628 -3.51 -24.44 26.20
N VAL A 629 -2.57 -24.81 27.05
CA VAL A 629 -1.77 -26.02 26.92
C VAL A 629 -2.30 -27.11 27.85
N LYS A 630 -2.54 -28.31 27.34
CA LYS A 630 -2.99 -29.47 28.11
C LYS A 630 -1.89 -30.52 28.22
N GLY A 631 -1.67 -31.01 29.44
CA GLY A 631 -0.74 -32.11 29.75
C GLY A 631 -1.42 -33.26 30.49
N SER A 632 -0.84 -34.46 30.43
CA SER A 632 -1.36 -35.67 31.06
C SER A 632 -0.24 -36.60 31.55
N ASP A 633 -0.60 -37.65 32.30
CA ASP A 633 0.33 -38.70 32.78
C ASP A 633 1.05 -39.46 31.65
N GLU A 634 0.56 -39.37 30.42
CA GLU A 634 1.23 -39.99 29.27
C GLU A 634 2.52 -39.23 28.87
N ALA A 635 2.64 -37.96 29.29
CA ALA A 635 3.85 -37.18 29.13
C ALA A 635 4.96 -37.73 30.04
N LYS A 636 5.99 -38.33 29.43
CA LYS A 636 7.11 -38.93 30.17
C LYS A 636 8.06 -37.89 30.81
N TYR A 637 7.92 -36.60 30.50
CA TYR A 637 8.84 -35.53 30.87
C TYR A 637 8.08 -34.21 31.17
N ASP A 638 8.83 -33.13 31.43
CA ASP A 638 8.32 -31.78 31.68
C ASP A 638 7.24 -31.38 30.69
N THR A 639 6.24 -30.62 31.12
CA THR A 639 5.16 -30.12 30.26
C THR A 639 5.11 -28.61 30.42
N LEU A 640 5.33 -27.89 29.32
CA LEU A 640 5.50 -26.44 29.33
C LEU A 640 4.59 -25.79 28.28
N ALA A 641 4.15 -24.56 28.53
CA ALA A 641 3.66 -23.72 27.43
C ALA A 641 4.85 -23.04 26.74
N ILE A 642 5.71 -22.39 27.53
CA ILE A 642 6.84 -21.63 27.03
C ILE A 642 8.13 -22.10 27.70
N ARG A 643 9.16 -22.32 26.89
CA ARG A 643 10.55 -22.43 27.36
C ARG A 643 11.36 -21.24 26.86
N ASN A 644 11.76 -20.35 27.77
CA ASN A 644 12.54 -19.18 27.40
C ASN A 644 14.03 -19.38 27.65
N ASN A 645 14.87 -19.42 26.60
CA ASN A 645 16.33 -19.38 26.74
C ASN A 645 16.93 -18.00 26.38
N GLY A 646 16.18 -17.11 25.72
CA GLY A 646 16.58 -15.76 25.30
C GLY A 646 16.00 -14.63 26.16
N ASN A 647 15.67 -13.50 25.53
CA ASN A 647 15.01 -12.35 26.14
C ASN A 647 13.56 -12.23 25.66
N LEU A 648 12.62 -12.69 26.49
CA LEU A 648 11.19 -12.71 26.19
C LEU A 648 10.47 -11.65 27.00
N THR A 649 9.75 -10.77 26.32
CA THR A 649 8.80 -9.84 26.94
C THR A 649 7.37 -10.30 26.65
N ILE A 650 6.52 -10.38 27.67
CA ILE A 650 5.09 -10.69 27.54
C ILE A 650 4.29 -9.41 27.80
N VAL A 651 3.42 -9.07 26.86
CA VAL A 651 2.49 -7.94 26.95
C VAL A 651 1.08 -8.40 26.60
N ASP A 652 0.08 -7.61 26.97
CA ASP A 652 -1.30 -7.80 26.55
C ASP A 652 -1.89 -6.44 26.18
N ASN A 653 -1.78 -6.05 24.90
CA ASN A 653 -2.28 -4.76 24.41
C ASN A 653 -3.70 -4.87 23.83
N GLY A 654 -4.38 -6.00 24.04
CA GLY A 654 -5.71 -6.24 23.50
C GLY A 654 -6.77 -5.30 24.09
N ILE A 655 -7.67 -4.80 23.23
CA ILE A 655 -8.86 -4.02 23.64
C ILE A 655 -10.01 -4.90 24.17
N ALA A 656 -9.80 -6.21 24.29
CA ALA A 656 -10.83 -7.17 24.67
C ALA A 656 -11.18 -7.09 26.17
N ARG A 657 -12.42 -7.46 26.52
CA ARG A 657 -12.93 -7.44 27.91
C ARG A 657 -12.27 -8.47 28.85
N SER A 658 -11.58 -9.46 28.30
CA SER A 658 -10.86 -10.51 29.04
C SER A 658 -9.36 -10.32 28.80
N ALA A 659 -8.59 -10.21 29.87
CA ALA A 659 -7.13 -10.18 29.79
C ALA A 659 -6.61 -11.45 29.09
N GLY A 660 -5.68 -11.27 28.16
CA GLY A 660 -4.96 -12.35 27.49
C GLY A 660 -4.33 -13.28 28.51
N THR A 661 -4.35 -14.59 28.25
CA THR A 661 -4.04 -15.61 29.25
C THR A 661 -3.17 -16.72 28.68
N ILE A 662 -2.11 -17.12 29.38
CA ILE A 662 -1.31 -18.31 29.11
C ILE A 662 -1.58 -19.31 30.22
N THR A 663 -2.16 -20.46 29.89
CA THR A 663 -2.53 -21.49 30.86
C THR A 663 -1.88 -22.81 30.49
N LEU A 664 -1.27 -23.46 31.49
CA LEU A 664 -1.04 -24.90 31.49
C LEU A 664 -2.13 -25.56 32.34
N ALA A 665 -2.83 -26.54 31.78
CA ALA A 665 -3.77 -27.40 32.47
C ALA A 665 -3.22 -28.83 32.50
N TYR A 666 -2.70 -29.26 33.64
CA TYR A 666 -2.12 -30.60 33.80
C TYR A 666 -3.09 -31.54 34.53
N ASP A 667 -3.59 -32.58 33.84
CA ASP A 667 -4.57 -33.54 34.36
C ASP A 667 -3.95 -34.91 34.75
N GLY A 668 -2.64 -34.93 35.04
CA GLY A 668 -1.95 -36.14 35.46
C GLY A 668 -2.25 -36.54 36.91
N THR A 669 -2.35 -37.86 37.16
CA THR A 669 -2.63 -38.53 38.43
C THR A 669 -1.41 -39.23 39.06
N GLN A 670 -0.31 -39.42 38.31
CA GLN A 670 0.91 -40.08 38.79
C GLN A 670 1.75 -39.15 39.68
N GLU A 671 2.52 -39.71 40.63
CA GLU A 671 3.50 -38.92 41.37
C GLU A 671 4.62 -38.44 40.44
N VAL A 672 4.68 -37.13 40.26
CA VAL A 672 5.77 -36.44 39.55
C VAL A 672 7.07 -36.72 40.30
N GLY A 673 8.03 -37.40 39.65
CA GLY A 673 9.35 -37.62 40.23
C GLY A 673 10.05 -36.29 40.55
N SER A 674 11.03 -36.28 41.45
CA SER A 674 11.79 -35.05 41.81
C SER A 674 12.42 -34.33 40.60
N SER A 675 12.60 -35.03 39.48
CA SER A 675 13.23 -34.55 38.25
C SER A 675 12.28 -34.02 37.17
N GLN A 676 10.96 -34.15 37.32
CA GLN A 676 9.96 -33.66 36.35
C GLN A 676 9.35 -32.34 36.83
N ILE A 677 9.23 -31.36 35.93
CA ILE A 677 8.70 -30.02 36.21
C ILE A 677 7.59 -29.70 35.19
N HIS A 678 6.37 -29.50 35.70
CA HIS A 678 5.23 -29.05 34.89
C HIS A 678 4.96 -27.59 35.27
N SER A 679 5.41 -26.66 34.42
CA SER A 679 5.27 -25.21 34.63
C SER A 679 4.76 -24.52 33.38
N THR A 680 3.96 -23.47 33.51
CA THR A 680 3.46 -22.73 32.34
C THR A 680 4.62 -22.11 31.57
N ILE A 681 5.55 -21.45 32.29
CA ILE A 681 6.77 -20.89 31.73
C ILE A 681 7.98 -21.45 32.48
N LEU A 682 8.93 -22.02 31.75
CA LEU A 682 10.28 -22.32 32.23
C LEU A 682 11.25 -21.29 31.66
N ASN A 683 11.91 -20.53 32.53
CA ASN A 683 12.83 -19.46 32.15
C ASN A 683 14.28 -19.82 32.48
N PHE A 684 15.12 -19.89 31.45
CA PHE A 684 16.58 -19.97 31.51
C PHE A 684 17.27 -18.67 31.08
N GLY A 685 16.54 -17.72 30.49
CA GLY A 685 17.03 -16.43 29.98
C GLY A 685 16.46 -15.24 30.76
N THR A 686 16.12 -14.14 30.07
CA THR A 686 15.44 -12.99 30.68
C THR A 686 13.95 -12.99 30.31
N LEU A 687 13.08 -12.96 31.32
CA LEU A 687 11.64 -12.85 31.17
C LEU A 687 11.16 -11.51 31.73
N THR A 688 10.42 -10.74 30.93
CA THR A 688 9.72 -9.54 31.39
C THR A 688 8.22 -9.72 31.19
N VAL A 689 7.41 -9.49 32.22
CA VAL A 689 5.94 -9.57 32.17
C VAL A 689 5.37 -8.19 32.45
N ASN A 690 4.77 -7.56 31.44
CA ASN A 690 4.14 -6.24 31.56
C ASN A 690 2.61 -6.31 31.69
N GLY A 691 1.99 -7.46 31.38
CA GLY A 691 0.55 -7.64 31.44
C GLY A 691 0.11 -9.07 31.06
N GLY A 692 -1.20 -9.31 31.11
CA GLY A 692 -1.80 -10.62 30.87
C GLY A 692 -1.84 -11.52 32.12
N ASN A 693 -2.42 -12.71 31.96
CA ASN A 693 -2.51 -13.73 33.01
C ASN A 693 -1.60 -14.91 32.67
N ILE A 694 -0.82 -15.40 33.63
CA ILE A 694 -0.01 -16.61 33.51
C ILE A 694 -0.49 -17.58 34.58
N LYS A 695 -1.13 -18.66 34.16
CA LYS A 695 -1.81 -19.60 35.05
C LYS A 695 -1.25 -21.00 34.92
N ASN A 696 -1.07 -21.68 36.04
CA ASN A 696 -0.85 -23.12 36.06
C ASN A 696 -1.96 -23.80 36.86
N THR A 697 -2.85 -24.47 36.15
CA THR A 697 -4.06 -25.09 36.70
C THR A 697 -3.89 -26.60 36.76
N ALA A 698 -4.25 -27.21 37.89
CA ALA A 698 -4.12 -28.65 38.08
C ALA A 698 -5.34 -29.22 38.81
N THR A 699 -5.91 -30.30 38.27
CA THR A 699 -6.99 -31.08 38.91
C THR A 699 -6.50 -31.95 40.07
N SER A 700 -5.19 -32.23 40.15
CA SER A 700 -4.59 -33.21 41.08
C SER A 700 -3.60 -32.64 42.11
N GLY A 701 -3.35 -31.32 42.10
CA GLY A 701 -2.35 -30.69 42.98
C GLY A 701 -0.89 -30.98 42.59
N LYS A 702 -0.65 -31.37 41.32
CA LYS A 702 0.66 -31.88 40.85
C LYS A 702 1.36 -31.03 39.80
N ALA A 703 0.70 -30.02 39.22
CA ALA A 703 1.44 -28.99 38.49
C ALA A 703 2.23 -28.15 39.49
N ARG A 704 3.41 -27.65 39.10
CA ARG A 704 4.28 -26.92 40.03
C ARG A 704 4.01 -25.43 39.95
N TYR A 705 4.60 -24.74 38.97
CA TYR A 705 4.72 -23.29 39.02
C TYR A 705 4.08 -22.63 37.79
N ALA A 706 3.51 -21.44 37.93
CA ALA A 706 3.16 -20.62 36.76
C ALA A 706 4.45 -20.20 36.03
N ILE A 707 5.43 -19.73 36.80
CA ILE A 707 6.76 -19.39 36.29
C ILE A 707 7.81 -20.13 37.12
N TYR A 708 8.62 -20.94 36.44
CA TYR A 708 9.85 -21.48 36.99
C TYR A 708 11.07 -20.75 36.41
N ASN A 709 11.73 -19.94 37.23
CA ASN A 709 13.00 -19.31 36.88
C ASN A 709 14.16 -20.21 37.33
N TYR A 710 14.95 -20.71 36.39
CA TYR A 710 15.98 -21.71 36.67
C TYR A 710 17.33 -21.31 36.08
N SER A 711 18.29 -20.99 36.95
CA SER A 711 19.67 -20.68 36.56
C SER A 711 20.55 -21.94 36.66
N TRP A 712 20.86 -22.56 35.52
CA TRP A 712 21.80 -23.68 35.42
C TRP A 712 22.92 -23.39 34.40
N GLY A 713 24.00 -22.75 34.86
CA GLY A 713 25.15 -22.42 33.99
C GLY A 713 24.98 -21.18 33.08
N GLY A 714 23.87 -20.44 33.17
CA GLY A 714 23.61 -19.17 32.46
C GLY A 714 22.83 -18.13 33.30
N ASN A 715 22.45 -17.00 32.70
CA ASN A 715 21.71 -15.91 33.36
C ASN A 715 20.19 -16.14 33.27
N ALA A 716 19.48 -16.21 34.40
CA ALA A 716 18.03 -16.40 34.46
C ALA A 716 17.34 -15.28 35.25
N ASN A 717 16.82 -14.25 34.58
CA ASN A 717 16.23 -13.07 35.22
C ASN A 717 14.72 -12.96 34.95
N VAL A 718 13.95 -12.48 35.94
CA VAL A 718 12.52 -12.21 35.81
C VAL A 718 12.21 -10.79 36.27
N THR A 719 11.46 -10.05 35.46
CA THR A 719 10.88 -8.75 35.83
C THR A 719 9.37 -8.79 35.64
N ILE A 720 8.61 -8.43 36.67
CA ILE A 720 7.14 -8.39 36.63
C ILE A 720 6.70 -6.96 36.92
N ASN A 721 6.11 -6.30 35.94
CA ASN A 721 5.59 -4.94 36.05
C ASN A 721 4.07 -4.91 36.25
N GLY A 722 3.38 -6.00 35.88
CA GLY A 722 1.92 -6.13 35.97
C GLY A 722 1.45 -7.52 35.52
N GLY A 723 0.13 -7.71 35.47
CA GLY A 723 -0.51 -8.99 35.15
C GLY A 723 -0.86 -9.83 36.38
N SER A 724 -1.46 -10.99 36.15
CA SER A 724 -1.82 -11.96 37.19
C SER A 724 -1.02 -13.25 37.01
N ILE A 725 -0.35 -13.73 38.06
CA ILE A 725 0.50 -14.92 38.04
C ILE A 725 0.00 -15.87 39.12
N ASP A 726 -0.51 -17.01 38.70
CA ASP A 726 -1.41 -17.81 39.53
C ASP A 726 -1.17 -19.30 39.35
N SER A 727 -1.24 -20.07 40.44
CA SER A 727 -1.13 -21.53 40.38
C SER A 727 -2.03 -22.22 41.41
N ASP A 728 -2.90 -23.13 40.93
CA ASP A 728 -3.88 -23.81 41.78
C ASP A 728 -3.26 -24.80 42.77
N SER A 729 -1.99 -25.18 42.60
CA SER A 729 -1.41 -26.36 43.25
C SER A 729 -0.11 -26.13 43.99
N THR A 730 0.67 -25.10 43.64
CA THR A 730 1.82 -24.65 44.43
C THR A 730 1.99 -23.13 44.28
N LEU A 731 3.15 -22.58 44.66
CA LEU A 731 3.45 -21.16 44.50
C LEU A 731 3.53 -20.77 43.02
N ALA A 732 3.05 -19.58 42.70
CA ALA A 732 2.99 -19.09 41.33
C ALA A 732 4.38 -18.87 40.72
N LEU A 733 5.33 -18.27 41.45
CA LEU A 733 6.69 -18.02 41.00
C LEU A 733 7.72 -18.78 41.85
N TYR A 734 8.49 -19.68 41.24
CA TYR A 734 9.61 -20.36 41.88
C TYR A 734 10.91 -20.01 41.17
N THR A 735 11.92 -19.60 41.93
CA THR A 735 13.26 -19.28 41.44
C THR A 735 14.30 -20.16 42.10
N SER A 736 15.14 -20.83 41.30
CA SER A 736 16.28 -21.57 41.82
C SER A 736 17.58 -21.32 41.06
N ALA A 737 18.67 -21.15 41.81
CA ALA A 737 20.03 -21.07 41.29
C ALA A 737 20.88 -22.18 41.93
N TYR A 738 21.47 -23.04 41.09
CA TYR A 738 22.35 -24.13 41.48
C TYR A 738 23.76 -23.89 40.91
N ASP A 739 24.79 -24.26 41.69
CA ASP A 739 26.25 -24.25 41.39
C ASP A 739 27.09 -22.97 41.63
N ASP A 740 28.40 -23.19 41.82
CA ASP A 740 29.48 -22.23 42.12
C ASP A 740 29.96 -21.47 40.85
N PHE A 741 29.02 -20.82 40.15
CA PHE A 741 29.32 -20.01 38.96
C PHE A 741 29.32 -18.52 39.31
N SER A 742 30.47 -18.00 39.73
CA SER A 742 30.72 -16.60 40.08
C SER A 742 30.44 -15.53 38.97
N LYS A 743 29.74 -15.88 37.88
CA LYS A 743 29.50 -15.03 36.70
C LYS A 743 28.04 -14.94 36.23
N ASN A 744 27.10 -15.67 36.83
CA ASN A 744 25.71 -15.73 36.35
C ASN A 744 24.75 -14.92 37.23
N THR A 745 23.73 -14.31 36.63
CA THR A 745 22.67 -13.56 37.34
C THR A 745 21.40 -14.39 37.51
N CYS A 746 20.75 -14.28 38.66
CA CYS A 746 19.44 -14.89 38.92
C CYS A 746 18.53 -13.89 39.65
N ASN A 747 18.17 -12.81 38.96
CA ASN A 747 17.47 -11.67 39.57
C ASN A 747 15.97 -11.75 39.34
N VAL A 748 15.19 -11.46 40.39
CA VAL A 748 13.74 -11.31 40.33
C VAL A 748 13.39 -9.90 40.79
N THR A 749 12.72 -9.14 39.93
CA THR A 749 12.21 -7.80 40.24
C THR A 749 10.71 -7.76 40.05
N ILE A 750 9.96 -7.33 41.07
CA ILE A 750 8.50 -7.23 41.03
C ILE A 750 8.12 -5.78 41.35
N ASN A 751 7.59 -5.08 40.36
CA ASN A 751 7.14 -3.70 40.47
C ASN A 751 5.62 -3.57 40.64
N GLY A 752 4.86 -4.61 40.27
CA GLY A 752 3.40 -4.65 40.32
C GLY A 752 2.84 -6.00 39.90
N GLY A 753 1.51 -6.12 39.84
CA GLY A 753 0.80 -7.36 39.48
C GLY A 753 0.19 -8.10 40.68
N GLU A 754 -0.63 -9.10 40.39
CA GLU A 754 -1.25 -10.00 41.38
C GLU A 754 -0.55 -11.37 41.31
N ILE A 755 0.03 -11.83 42.41
CA ILE A 755 0.91 -13.00 42.42
C ILE A 755 0.55 -13.93 43.58
N ASP A 756 0.17 -15.17 43.26
CA ASP A 756 -0.13 -16.19 44.28
C ASP A 756 1.14 -16.90 44.79
N GLY A 757 1.98 -16.12 45.48
CA GLY A 757 3.14 -16.61 46.20
C GLY A 757 4.45 -16.69 45.39
N VAL A 758 5.55 -16.36 46.07
CA VAL A 758 6.91 -16.34 45.52
C VAL A 758 7.84 -17.20 46.36
N TRP A 759 8.61 -18.07 45.72
CA TRP A 759 9.70 -18.80 46.34
C TRP A 759 11.03 -18.49 45.67
N TYR A 760 12.02 -18.12 46.48
CA TYR A 760 13.36 -17.83 46.01
C TYR A 760 14.39 -18.71 46.73
N SER A 761 15.16 -19.49 45.97
CA SER A 761 16.18 -20.40 46.47
C SER A 761 17.52 -20.14 45.79
N ASN A 762 18.57 -19.87 46.57
CA ASN A 762 19.92 -19.66 46.03
C ASN A 762 20.95 -20.46 46.84
N THR A 763 21.25 -21.68 46.38
CA THR A 763 22.16 -22.60 47.06
C THR A 763 23.62 -22.51 46.57
N GLY A 764 23.90 -21.67 45.56
CA GLY A 764 25.23 -21.45 44.97
C GLY A 764 25.97 -20.22 45.51
N ALA A 765 27.29 -20.17 45.34
CA ALA A 765 28.12 -18.99 45.64
C ALA A 765 28.07 -17.93 44.51
N THR A 766 26.89 -17.71 43.96
CA THR A 766 26.63 -16.77 42.86
C THR A 766 26.68 -15.33 43.37
N ALA A 767 27.60 -14.52 42.84
CA ALA A 767 27.70 -13.11 43.20
C ALA A 767 26.55 -12.31 42.54
N GLY A 768 25.62 -11.78 43.34
CA GLY A 768 24.64 -10.79 42.88
C GLY A 768 23.25 -11.32 42.50
N ALA A 769 22.79 -12.42 43.09
CA ALA A 769 21.40 -12.87 42.97
C ALA A 769 20.50 -12.03 43.90
N SER A 770 19.38 -11.52 43.40
CA SER A 770 18.50 -10.61 44.17
C SER A 770 17.02 -10.89 43.96
N LEU A 771 16.24 -10.68 45.02
CA LEU A 771 14.79 -10.55 44.96
C LEU A 771 14.43 -9.13 45.41
N THR A 772 13.87 -8.33 44.50
CA THR A 772 13.43 -6.95 44.76
C THR A 772 11.93 -6.85 44.54
N ILE A 773 11.20 -6.39 45.56
CA ILE A 773 9.77 -6.17 45.51
C ILE A 773 9.49 -4.69 45.81
N ASN A 774 9.05 -3.96 44.79
CA ASN A 774 8.70 -2.55 44.86
C ASN A 774 7.19 -2.31 44.94
N GLY A 775 6.37 -3.29 44.56
CA GLY A 775 4.91 -3.19 44.51
C GLY A 775 4.25 -4.52 44.12
N GLY A 776 2.92 -4.54 44.07
CA GLY A 776 2.11 -5.71 43.73
C GLY A 776 1.26 -6.23 44.89
N ASP A 777 0.33 -7.13 44.55
CA ASP A 777 -0.56 -7.83 45.48
C ASP A 777 -0.13 -9.31 45.57
N PHE A 778 0.09 -9.80 46.79
CA PHE A 778 0.62 -11.14 47.03
C PHE A 778 -0.34 -11.96 47.91
N GLY A 779 -0.82 -13.07 47.34
CA GLY A 779 -1.60 -14.12 48.02
C GLY A 779 -0.73 -15.28 48.50
N GLY A 780 -1.32 -16.21 49.26
CA GLY A 780 -0.67 -17.47 49.60
C GLY A 780 -1.70 -18.58 49.80
N ASP A 781 -1.69 -19.58 48.93
CA ASP A 781 -2.63 -20.72 49.02
C ASP A 781 -1.93 -22.09 49.25
N TYR A 782 -0.59 -22.19 49.13
CA TYR A 782 0.09 -23.50 49.26
C TYR A 782 1.46 -23.50 49.98
N ASN A 783 1.48 -24.03 51.23
CA ASN A 783 2.67 -24.50 51.99
C ASN A 783 3.76 -23.48 52.38
N GLY A 784 3.44 -22.20 52.47
CA GLY A 784 4.35 -21.22 53.06
C GLY A 784 4.14 -19.84 52.47
N ALA A 785 4.33 -18.84 53.32
CA ALA A 785 4.57 -17.44 53.02
C ALA A 785 4.42 -16.92 51.58
N ALA A 786 3.64 -15.84 51.46
CA ALA A 786 3.56 -14.98 50.28
C ALA A 786 4.95 -14.73 49.65
N VAL A 787 5.99 -14.62 50.49
CA VAL A 787 7.40 -14.69 50.08
C VAL A 787 8.18 -15.70 50.91
N THR A 788 8.74 -16.72 50.25
CA THR A 788 9.61 -17.74 50.86
C THR A 788 11.04 -17.62 50.35
N ILE A 789 12.02 -17.61 51.26
CA ILE A 789 13.45 -17.64 50.93
C ILE A 789 14.12 -18.87 51.56
N LYS A 790 14.83 -19.66 50.75
CA LYS A 790 15.52 -20.87 51.20
C LYS A 790 17.03 -20.85 50.91
N GLU A 791 17.80 -21.19 51.93
CA GLU A 791 19.25 -21.48 51.91
C GLU A 791 20.15 -20.45 51.20
N PRO A 792 20.08 -19.14 51.51
CA PRO A 792 21.05 -18.20 50.95
C PRO A 792 22.46 -18.58 51.43
N ALA A 793 23.39 -18.79 50.51
CA ALA A 793 24.81 -18.80 50.85
C ALA A 793 25.15 -17.46 51.53
N ALA A 794 25.70 -17.50 52.75
CA ALA A 794 25.91 -16.31 53.58
C ALA A 794 26.62 -15.18 52.81
N GLY A 795 25.95 -14.04 52.65
CA GLY A 795 26.51 -12.82 52.02
C GLY A 795 26.19 -12.60 50.54
N ASN A 796 25.46 -13.48 49.85
CA ASN A 796 25.32 -13.45 48.39
C ASN A 796 23.92 -13.19 47.81
N THR A 797 22.87 -13.13 48.64
CA THR A 797 21.50 -12.83 48.21
C THR A 797 21.00 -11.56 48.89
N THR A 798 20.51 -10.58 48.12
CA THR A 798 19.81 -9.40 48.66
C THR A 798 18.30 -9.56 48.48
N LEU A 799 17.55 -9.57 49.58
CA LEU A 799 16.11 -9.30 49.56
C LEU A 799 15.91 -7.81 49.85
N ALA A 800 15.05 -7.14 49.07
CA ALA A 800 14.60 -5.79 49.36
C ALA A 800 13.09 -5.71 49.12
N VAL A 801 12.35 -5.35 50.16
CA VAL A 801 10.91 -5.06 50.06
C VAL A 801 10.72 -3.59 50.40
N THR A 802 10.32 -2.80 49.40
CA THR A 802 10.10 -1.35 49.51
C THR A 802 8.62 -0.98 49.34
N GLY A 803 7.78 -1.91 48.88
CA GLY A 803 6.34 -1.73 48.71
C GLY A 803 5.62 -3.05 48.40
N GLY A 804 4.31 -2.97 48.21
CA GLY A 804 3.42 -4.12 47.94
C GLY A 804 2.48 -4.46 49.10
N ASN A 805 1.45 -5.27 48.80
CA ASN A 805 0.43 -5.70 49.74
C ASN A 805 0.45 -7.23 49.87
N PHE A 806 0.70 -7.72 51.08
CA PHE A 806 0.95 -9.13 51.38
C PHE A 806 -0.10 -9.70 52.31
N VAL A 807 -0.84 -10.71 51.84
CA VAL A 807 -1.91 -11.34 52.60
C VAL A 807 -1.49 -12.76 53.03
N LYS A 808 -1.47 -12.98 54.34
CA LYS A 808 -1.28 -14.28 55.01
C LYS A 808 -2.45 -15.25 54.77
N SER A 809 -2.13 -16.51 54.47
CA SER A 809 -3.05 -17.66 54.54
C SER A 809 -3.38 -18.03 56.00
N GLU A 810 -4.50 -18.71 56.27
CA GLU A 810 -4.98 -18.99 57.64
C GLU A 810 -3.95 -19.63 58.60
N ASN A 811 -2.84 -20.21 58.13
CA ASN A 811 -1.84 -20.89 58.97
C ASN A 811 -0.36 -20.51 58.74
N ASP A 812 0.01 -19.63 57.80
CA ASP A 812 1.43 -19.45 57.40
C ASP A 812 2.09 -18.14 57.87
N SER A 813 3.42 -18.04 57.78
CA SER A 813 4.15 -16.76 57.95
C SER A 813 4.00 -15.91 56.69
N ILE A 814 4.15 -14.59 56.70
CA ILE A 814 4.15 -13.79 55.43
C ILE A 814 5.51 -13.81 54.74
N VAL A 815 6.58 -13.86 55.54
CA VAL A 815 7.97 -14.02 55.08
C VAL A 815 8.58 -15.18 55.85
N TYR A 816 9.14 -16.15 55.14
CA TYR A 816 9.83 -17.29 55.75
C TYR A 816 11.29 -17.37 55.26
N SER A 817 12.22 -17.50 56.20
CA SER A 817 13.64 -17.76 55.93
C SER A 817 14.10 -19.03 56.66
N SER A 818 14.80 -19.92 55.94
CA SER A 818 15.24 -21.22 56.47
C SER A 818 16.52 -21.20 57.33
N THR A 819 17.10 -20.02 57.65
CA THR A 819 18.21 -19.92 58.63
C THR A 819 17.92 -18.82 59.64
N ASP A 820 17.73 -19.20 60.91
CA ASP A 820 17.35 -18.33 62.04
C ASP A 820 18.34 -17.18 62.40
N ALA A 821 19.44 -16.97 61.66
CA ALA A 821 20.50 -16.06 62.10
C ALA A 821 21.27 -15.28 61.01
N SER A 822 20.87 -15.32 59.73
CA SER A 822 21.66 -14.68 58.66
C SER A 822 20.93 -13.73 57.72
N VAL A 823 19.62 -13.52 57.89
CA VAL A 823 18.88 -12.58 57.05
C VAL A 823 18.76 -11.25 57.80
N ALA A 824 19.49 -10.25 57.33
CA ALA A 824 19.46 -8.89 57.86
C ALA A 824 18.06 -8.26 57.72
N ALA A 825 17.79 -7.21 58.48
CA ALA A 825 16.64 -6.32 58.36
C ALA A 825 16.50 -5.78 56.90
N PHE A 826 15.40 -6.09 56.17
CA PHE A 826 15.26 -5.82 54.71
C PHE A 826 13.91 -5.23 54.25
N ILE A 827 12.92 -5.11 55.15
CA ILE A 827 11.62 -4.53 54.81
C ILE A 827 11.64 -3.04 55.17
N SER A 828 11.46 -2.17 54.18
CA SER A 828 11.47 -0.72 54.33
C SER A 828 10.17 -0.05 53.85
N GLY A 829 9.14 -0.86 53.58
CA GLY A 829 7.82 -0.42 53.16
C GLY A 829 6.88 -1.59 52.86
N GLY A 830 5.60 -1.29 52.61
CA GLY A 830 4.55 -2.27 52.25
C GLY A 830 3.53 -2.53 53.36
N THR A 831 2.45 -3.23 53.02
CA THR A 831 1.35 -3.59 53.93
C THR A 831 1.22 -5.10 54.07
N PHE A 832 1.03 -5.58 55.30
CA PHE A 832 1.09 -7.00 55.67
C PHE A 832 -0.11 -7.37 56.53
N SER A 833 -0.76 -8.52 56.32
CA SER A 833 -1.87 -8.95 57.21
C SER A 833 -1.42 -9.61 58.53
N SER A 834 -0.11 -9.69 58.78
CA SER A 834 0.50 -10.20 60.02
C SER A 834 1.76 -9.43 60.38
N ASN A 835 2.17 -9.48 61.65
CA ASN A 835 3.31 -8.72 62.14
C ASN A 835 4.62 -9.21 61.49
N VAL A 836 5.40 -8.27 60.93
CA VAL A 836 6.71 -8.51 60.30
C VAL A 836 7.87 -7.78 61.00
N SER A 837 7.70 -7.33 62.24
CA SER A 837 8.70 -6.54 62.99
C SER A 837 10.08 -7.20 63.08
N ALA A 838 10.15 -8.53 63.02
CA ALA A 838 11.41 -9.27 63.02
C ALA A 838 12.27 -9.05 61.75
N TYR A 839 11.69 -8.45 60.70
CA TYR A 839 12.30 -8.28 59.38
C TYR A 839 12.37 -6.81 58.92
N ALA A 840 11.79 -5.88 59.69
CA ALA A 840 11.85 -4.45 59.41
C ALA A 840 13.31 -3.98 59.40
N ALA A 841 13.68 -3.20 58.38
CA ALA A 841 14.98 -2.58 58.20
C ALA A 841 15.35 -1.68 59.40
N ASP A 842 16.64 -1.52 59.71
CA ASP A 842 17.08 -0.57 60.75
C ASP A 842 16.55 0.84 60.44
N GLY A 843 15.96 1.50 61.45
CA GLY A 843 15.30 2.80 61.30
C GLY A 843 13.86 2.72 60.78
N TYR A 844 13.25 1.54 60.75
CA TYR A 844 11.85 1.31 60.41
C TYR A 844 11.10 0.52 61.50
N ASP A 845 9.92 1.01 61.87
CA ASP A 845 8.94 0.40 62.74
C ASP A 845 7.83 -0.32 61.97
N VAL A 846 7.12 -1.22 62.65
CA VAL A 846 5.93 -1.90 62.13
C VAL A 846 4.71 -1.45 62.92
N VAL A 847 3.90 -0.61 62.29
CA VAL A 847 2.70 -0.02 62.87
C VAL A 847 1.50 -0.91 62.55
N ARG A 848 0.68 -1.21 63.56
CA ARG A 848 -0.58 -1.94 63.34
C ARG A 848 -1.72 -0.95 63.08
N THR A 849 -2.38 -1.04 61.93
CA THR A 849 -3.52 -0.20 61.55
C THR A 849 -4.75 -1.09 61.36
N ALA A 850 -5.81 -0.92 62.17
CA ALA A 850 -7.07 -1.68 62.11
C ALA A 850 -6.92 -3.22 61.98
N ASP A 851 -6.75 -3.75 60.76
CA ASP A 851 -6.61 -5.15 60.37
C ASP A 851 -5.28 -5.52 59.67
N LYS A 852 -4.35 -4.57 59.48
CA LYS A 852 -3.05 -4.75 58.80
C LYS A 852 -1.87 -4.24 59.63
N TYR A 853 -0.66 -4.54 59.17
CA TYR A 853 0.63 -4.05 59.65
C TYR A 853 1.31 -3.30 58.50
N VAL A 854 1.77 -2.08 58.76
CA VAL A 854 2.46 -1.23 57.79
C VAL A 854 3.89 -1.03 58.28
N VAL A 855 4.87 -1.10 57.38
CA VAL A 855 6.28 -0.84 57.72
C VAL A 855 6.62 0.59 57.32
N GLU A 856 7.04 1.38 58.30
CA GLU A 856 7.25 2.82 58.22
C GLU A 856 8.52 3.20 59.02
N PRO A 857 9.17 4.37 58.88
CA PRO A 857 10.34 4.76 59.68
C PRO A 857 10.11 4.87 61.22
N GLU A 858 11.13 4.65 62.08
CA GLU A 858 11.10 4.77 63.57
C GLU A 858 11.10 6.25 64.05
N ASN A 859 10.26 6.64 65.04
CA ASN A 859 9.99 8.06 65.40
C ASN A 859 10.28 8.49 66.89
N ALA A 860 10.90 9.66 67.13
CA ALA A 860 11.15 10.31 68.45
C ALA A 860 10.00 11.27 68.91
N GLN A 861 10.04 11.99 70.05
CA GLN A 861 8.94 12.91 70.48
C GLN A 861 9.20 14.36 70.01
N ALA A 862 8.19 15.01 69.44
CA ALA A 862 8.35 16.31 68.80
C ALA A 862 8.54 17.46 69.80
N ASP A 863 9.61 18.24 69.64
CA ASP A 863 9.83 19.49 70.39
C ASP A 863 9.29 20.74 69.66
N SER A 864 9.00 20.61 68.36
CA SER A 864 8.13 21.51 67.63
C SER A 864 7.23 20.78 66.64
N ILE A 865 6.11 21.42 66.33
CA ILE A 865 5.10 20.94 65.40
C ILE A 865 4.71 22.07 64.45
N SER A 866 4.05 21.74 63.36
CA SER A 866 3.54 22.68 62.37
C SER A 866 2.06 22.45 62.07
N VAL A 867 1.37 23.50 61.62
CA VAL A 867 0.06 23.38 60.98
C VAL A 867 0.28 23.31 59.48
N GLU A 868 0.01 22.14 58.90
CA GLU A 868 0.05 21.91 57.46
C GLU A 868 -1.38 21.77 56.91
N TYR A 869 -1.52 22.07 55.62
CA TYR A 869 -2.75 21.84 54.88
C TYR A 869 -2.48 20.83 53.77
N VAL A 870 -3.04 19.63 53.89
CA VAL A 870 -2.80 18.53 52.94
C VAL A 870 -3.98 18.45 51.97
N ASP A 871 -3.72 18.55 50.67
CA ASP A 871 -4.76 18.42 49.64
C ASP A 871 -5.23 16.95 49.57
N VAL A 872 -6.48 16.70 49.96
CA VAL A 872 -7.14 15.38 49.95
C VAL A 872 -8.33 15.34 49.00
N THR A 873 -8.34 16.24 48.01
CA THR A 873 -9.43 16.31 47.04
C THR A 873 -9.57 14.97 46.30
N GLU A 874 -10.77 14.39 46.29
CA GLU A 874 -11.05 13.16 45.55
C GLU A 874 -10.72 13.32 44.05
N ALA A 875 -10.05 12.32 43.48
CA ALA A 875 -9.67 12.34 42.07
C ALA A 875 -10.93 12.45 41.18
N GLY A 876 -10.95 13.45 40.30
CA GLY A 876 -12.05 13.68 39.35
C GLY A 876 -13.14 14.65 39.83
N VAL A 877 -13.03 15.25 41.01
CA VAL A 877 -13.96 16.29 41.48
C VAL A 877 -13.56 17.66 40.91
N GLU A 878 -14.44 18.28 40.11
CA GLU A 878 -14.21 19.59 39.49
C GLU A 878 -14.82 20.74 40.31
N GLY A 879 -14.13 21.88 40.40
CA GLY A 879 -14.65 23.10 41.06
C GLY A 879 -14.61 23.10 42.58
N GLU A 880 -13.95 22.12 43.17
CA GLU A 880 -13.78 21.93 44.60
C GLU A 880 -12.35 21.52 44.91
N LYS A 881 -11.84 21.99 46.05
CA LYS A 881 -10.67 21.42 46.71
C LYS A 881 -10.94 21.23 48.18
N THR A 882 -10.49 20.11 48.74
CA THR A 882 -10.60 19.82 50.17
C THR A 882 -9.21 19.64 50.75
N TYR A 883 -8.91 20.43 51.78
CA TYR A 883 -7.65 20.34 52.51
C TYR A 883 -7.89 19.78 53.90
N GLU A 884 -7.12 18.78 54.30
CA GLU A 884 -7.00 18.40 55.69
C GLU A 884 -6.17 19.44 56.46
N ILE A 885 -6.65 19.79 57.64
CA ILE A 885 -5.89 20.56 58.63
C ILE A 885 -5.10 19.53 59.42
N VAL A 886 -3.80 19.46 59.16
CA VAL A 886 -2.90 18.48 59.75
C VAL A 886 -1.99 19.19 60.73
N VAL A 887 -1.94 18.69 61.96
CA VAL A 887 -0.93 19.07 62.91
C VAL A 887 0.19 18.05 62.82
N LYS A 888 1.40 18.49 62.48
CA LYS A 888 2.50 17.61 62.12
C LYS A 888 3.75 17.85 62.95
N ALA A 889 4.36 16.79 63.45
CA ALA A 889 5.65 16.81 64.10
C ALA A 889 6.80 17.16 63.14
N ASN A 890 7.93 17.56 63.70
CA ASN A 890 9.18 17.64 62.95
C ASN A 890 9.59 16.26 62.40
N GLN A 891 10.42 16.26 61.35
CA GLN A 891 10.77 15.05 60.60
C GLN A 891 11.40 13.97 61.49
N GLY A 892 10.70 12.84 61.63
CA GLY A 892 11.12 11.68 62.42
C GLY A 892 10.64 11.73 63.88
N ASP A 893 9.74 12.63 64.25
CA ASP A 893 9.14 12.73 65.58
C ASP A 893 7.62 12.44 65.57
N VAL A 894 7.01 12.20 66.74
CA VAL A 894 5.57 12.03 66.96
C VAL A 894 5.02 13.04 67.96
N ILE A 895 3.77 13.43 67.76
CA ILE A 895 2.96 14.20 68.69
C ILE A 895 2.37 13.22 69.69
N ASN A 896 2.84 13.24 70.93
CA ASN A 896 2.36 12.31 71.94
C ASN A 896 1.04 12.79 72.54
N GLU A 897 0.01 12.00 72.32
CA GLU A 897 -1.34 12.20 72.79
C GLU A 897 -2.04 13.58 72.63
N LEU A 898 -2.40 13.95 71.39
CA LEU A 898 -3.12 15.18 71.07
C LEU A 898 -4.51 15.29 71.75
N ALA A 899 -4.73 16.36 72.53
CA ALA A 899 -5.96 16.61 73.28
C ALA A 899 -6.89 17.66 72.62
N SER A 900 -6.33 18.78 72.14
CA SER A 900 -7.11 19.84 71.49
C SER A 900 -6.25 20.74 70.60
N VAL A 901 -6.88 21.39 69.62
CA VAL A 901 -6.24 22.31 68.67
C VAL A 901 -7.10 23.56 68.53
N ASP A 902 -6.53 24.72 68.84
CA ASP A 902 -7.17 26.03 68.71
C ASP A 902 -6.43 26.84 67.65
N LEU A 903 -7.09 27.10 66.52
CA LEU A 903 -6.48 27.78 65.37
C LEU A 903 -7.38 28.89 64.83
N SER A 904 -6.74 30.00 64.47
CA SER A 904 -7.36 31.12 63.74
C SER A 904 -6.91 31.11 62.29
N PHE A 905 -7.85 31.21 61.33
CA PHE A 905 -7.53 31.17 59.90
C PHE A 905 -7.72 32.52 59.21
N VAL A 906 -6.81 32.82 58.29
CA VAL A 906 -6.92 33.92 57.31
C VAL A 906 -7.17 33.32 55.93
N TYR A 907 -8.18 33.87 55.25
CA TYR A 907 -8.51 33.53 53.86
C TYR A 907 -8.34 34.75 52.97
N THR A 908 -7.60 34.63 51.88
CA THR A 908 -7.55 35.66 50.82
C THR A 908 -7.99 35.07 49.49
N THR A 909 -8.75 35.84 48.71
CA THR A 909 -9.24 35.42 47.39
C THR A 909 -8.92 36.48 46.34
N ALA A 910 -8.58 36.05 45.13
CA ALA A 910 -8.51 36.92 43.96
C ALA A 910 -9.67 36.56 43.02
N PRO A 911 -10.59 37.51 42.73
CA PRO A 911 -11.74 37.19 41.90
C PRO A 911 -11.33 36.87 40.46
N VAL A 912 -11.88 35.78 39.90
CA VAL A 912 -11.85 35.47 38.47
C VAL A 912 -13.28 35.48 37.91
N THR A 913 -13.41 35.74 36.60
CA THR A 913 -14.71 35.78 35.93
C THR A 913 -15.31 34.38 35.86
N GLY A 914 -16.22 34.01 36.78
CA GLY A 914 -16.86 32.70 36.77
C GLY A 914 -17.47 32.19 38.09
N GLY A 915 -17.22 32.86 39.23
CA GLY A 915 -17.80 32.51 40.53
C GLY A 915 -17.06 33.14 41.72
N ASN A 916 -17.64 33.07 42.91
CA ASN A 916 -16.98 33.44 44.17
C ASN A 916 -16.39 32.17 44.83
N ILE A 917 -15.28 32.30 45.55
CA ILE A 917 -14.68 31.21 46.34
C ILE A 917 -15.29 31.22 47.75
N GLU A 918 -15.79 30.06 48.20
CA GLU A 918 -16.37 29.85 49.53
C GLU A 918 -15.57 28.81 50.32
N PHE A 919 -15.42 29.02 51.64
CA PHE A 919 -14.66 28.15 52.55
C PHE A 919 -15.57 27.57 53.64
N THR A 920 -15.51 26.26 53.87
CA THR A 920 -16.24 25.55 54.93
C THR A 920 -15.29 24.70 55.75
N VAL A 921 -15.34 24.82 57.08
CA VAL A 921 -14.51 24.02 58.01
C VAL A 921 -15.35 22.94 58.68
N ALA A 922 -14.88 21.69 58.68
CA ALA A 922 -15.52 20.56 59.33
C ALA A 922 -14.53 19.79 60.23
N PRO A 923 -14.97 19.14 61.33
CA PRO A 923 -14.09 18.33 62.16
C PRO A 923 -13.77 16.98 61.51
N ALA A 924 -12.61 16.40 61.85
CA ALA A 924 -12.33 14.99 61.59
C ALA A 924 -13.20 14.10 62.50
N ALA A 925 -13.33 12.81 62.17
CA ALA A 925 -14.26 11.88 62.84
C ALA A 925 -14.12 11.84 64.37
N ASP A 926 -12.88 11.89 64.86
CA ASP A 926 -12.55 11.82 66.29
C ASP A 926 -12.49 13.20 66.97
N PHE A 927 -12.86 14.26 66.25
CA PHE A 927 -12.88 15.62 66.77
C PHE A 927 -14.30 16.19 66.79
N THR A 928 -14.52 17.14 67.69
CA THR A 928 -15.66 18.04 67.71
C THR A 928 -15.15 19.45 67.50
N ILE A 929 -15.82 20.22 66.63
CA ILE A 929 -15.43 21.60 66.35
C ILE A 929 -16.38 22.56 67.06
N SER A 930 -15.81 23.63 67.61
CA SER A 930 -16.55 24.81 68.04
C SER A 930 -15.93 26.05 67.41
N ARG A 931 -16.78 26.94 66.90
CA ARG A 931 -16.35 28.20 66.26
C ARG A 931 -16.62 29.37 67.21
N TYR A 932 -15.65 30.25 67.38
CA TYR A 932 -15.87 31.49 68.12
C TYR A 932 -16.69 32.48 67.29
N GLU A 933 -17.79 32.98 67.84
CA GLU A 933 -18.76 33.83 67.13
C GLU A 933 -18.10 35.01 66.41
N ASN A 934 -18.48 35.22 65.14
CA ASN A 934 -17.98 36.31 64.28
C ASN A 934 -16.46 36.33 64.06
N THR A 935 -15.78 35.20 64.24
CA THR A 935 -14.34 35.05 63.95
C THR A 935 -14.06 33.85 63.03
N ASN A 936 -12.83 33.75 62.53
CA ASN A 936 -12.31 32.55 61.85
C ASN A 936 -11.48 31.68 62.79
N ARG A 937 -11.77 31.71 64.10
CA ARG A 937 -11.12 30.89 65.12
C ARG A 937 -11.96 29.66 65.44
N TYR A 938 -11.32 28.50 65.43
CA TYR A 938 -11.93 27.19 65.60
C TYR A 938 -11.16 26.39 66.65
N MET A 939 -11.89 25.81 67.58
CA MET A 939 -11.38 24.87 68.58
C MET A 939 -11.84 23.47 68.19
N PHE A 940 -10.88 22.61 67.86
CA PHE A 940 -11.04 21.18 67.62
C PHE A 940 -10.73 20.42 68.91
N ASN A 941 -11.73 19.79 69.50
CA ASN A 941 -11.59 18.99 70.71
C ASN A 941 -11.73 17.51 70.38
N TYR A 942 -10.78 16.69 70.80
CA TYR A 942 -10.87 15.25 70.66
C TYR A 942 -12.10 14.69 71.42
N ASN A 943 -12.84 13.75 70.83
CA ASN A 943 -14.19 13.36 71.27
C ASN A 943 -14.31 11.95 71.92
N GLY A 944 -13.21 11.19 72.03
CA GLY A 944 -13.22 9.78 72.47
C GLY A 944 -12.97 9.52 73.97
N THR A 945 -13.72 8.58 74.54
CA THR A 945 -13.86 8.30 75.99
C THR A 945 -13.17 7.04 76.55
N THR A 946 -12.30 6.31 75.81
CA THR A 946 -11.49 5.19 76.37
C THR A 946 -10.29 4.85 75.49
N ALA A 947 -9.09 4.75 76.09
CA ALA A 947 -7.78 4.39 75.53
C ALA A 947 -7.33 5.23 74.31
N PHE A 948 -6.23 5.95 74.50
CA PHE A 948 -5.75 6.97 73.58
C PHE A 948 -4.73 6.36 72.59
N GLU A 949 -4.95 6.52 71.27
CA GLU A 949 -4.02 6.15 70.17
C GLU A 949 -3.70 7.33 69.23
N GLY A 950 -4.00 8.59 69.61
CA GLY A 950 -3.66 9.79 68.82
C GLY A 950 -2.19 10.22 68.96
N THR A 951 -1.28 9.25 68.98
CA THR A 951 0.17 9.48 68.91
C THR A 951 0.60 9.19 67.50
N SER A 952 0.96 10.23 66.75
CA SER A 952 1.36 10.15 65.35
C SER A 952 2.24 11.35 65.01
N ASP A 953 3.07 11.20 64.01
CA ASP A 953 3.83 12.28 63.38
C ASP A 953 2.94 13.27 62.62
N ALA A 954 1.70 12.89 62.27
CA ALA A 954 0.72 13.74 61.58
C ALA A 954 -0.71 13.43 62.02
N ILE A 955 -1.42 14.41 62.60
CA ILE A 955 -2.80 14.24 63.08
C ILE A 955 -3.73 15.20 62.34
N THR A 956 -4.67 14.64 61.58
CA THR A 956 -5.74 15.39 60.92
C THR A 956 -6.84 15.75 61.92
N VAL A 957 -7.04 17.05 62.16
CA VAL A 957 -8.03 17.55 63.14
C VAL A 957 -9.35 18.00 62.51
N GLY A 958 -9.32 18.28 61.22
CA GLY A 958 -10.48 18.73 60.46
C GLY A 958 -10.14 18.96 59.01
N THR A 959 -11.11 19.47 58.26
CA THR A 959 -10.96 19.79 56.85
C THR A 959 -11.43 21.20 56.54
N ILE A 960 -10.84 21.82 55.53
CA ILE A 960 -11.29 23.05 54.90
C ILE A 960 -11.67 22.70 53.46
N LYS A 961 -12.98 22.73 53.19
CA LYS A 961 -13.53 22.58 51.85
C LYS A 961 -13.65 23.95 51.18
N VAL A 962 -13.07 24.07 49.99
CA VAL A 962 -13.05 25.25 49.13
C VAL A 962 -13.89 24.95 47.90
N VAL A 963 -14.90 25.78 47.62
CA VAL A 963 -15.78 25.62 46.45
C VAL A 963 -15.75 26.89 45.62
N GLY A 964 -15.62 26.75 44.29
CA GLY A 964 -15.53 27.86 43.34
C GLY A 964 -14.28 27.78 42.45
N TYR A 965 -14.09 28.79 41.61
CA TYR A 965 -12.94 28.88 40.69
C TYR A 965 -12.14 30.15 40.97
N GLY A 966 -10.81 30.07 40.84
CA GLY A 966 -9.90 31.19 41.03
C GLY A 966 -8.81 30.94 42.06
N LYS A 967 -7.99 31.97 42.29
CA LYS A 967 -6.87 31.91 43.24
C LYS A 967 -7.34 32.19 44.66
N PHE A 968 -6.83 31.41 45.59
CA PHE A 968 -7.10 31.57 47.01
C PHE A 968 -5.89 31.21 47.84
N THR A 969 -5.87 31.78 49.04
CA THR A 969 -4.90 31.44 50.06
C THR A 969 -5.64 31.02 51.33
N ILE A 970 -5.16 29.95 51.96
CA ILE A 970 -5.51 29.54 53.32
C ILE A 970 -4.24 29.65 54.15
N ALA A 971 -4.27 30.38 55.24
CA ALA A 971 -3.16 30.46 56.18
C ALA A 971 -3.68 30.44 57.62
N THR A 972 -2.82 30.02 58.54
CA THR A 972 -3.07 30.23 59.97
C THR A 972 -2.67 31.68 60.32
N ASP A 973 -3.56 32.41 61.00
CA ASP A 973 -3.34 33.79 61.43
C ASP A 973 -2.20 33.86 62.45
N THR A 974 -1.48 34.97 62.57
CA THR A 974 -0.38 35.15 63.54
C THR A 974 -0.88 35.47 64.95
N ALA A 975 -2.04 34.93 65.33
CA ALA A 975 -2.64 35.18 66.63
C ALA A 975 -1.92 34.39 67.73
N ASP A 976 -1.51 35.08 68.80
CA ASP A 976 -0.92 34.46 70.01
C ASP A 976 -1.86 33.46 70.71
N THR A 977 -3.11 33.36 70.25
CA THR A 977 -4.12 32.41 70.75
C THR A 977 -4.06 31.04 70.08
N ASN A 978 -3.26 30.87 69.03
CA ASN A 978 -3.08 29.56 68.41
C ASN A 978 -2.29 28.64 69.34
N ILE A 979 -2.88 27.50 69.69
CA ILE A 979 -2.28 26.54 70.62
C ILE A 979 -2.73 25.13 70.27
N VAL A 980 -1.81 24.19 70.41
CA VAL A 980 -2.07 22.74 70.30
C VAL A 980 -1.74 22.13 71.65
N ASN A 981 -2.67 21.41 72.28
CA ASN A 981 -2.46 20.79 73.57
C ASN A 981 -2.32 19.28 73.44
N ALA A 982 -1.32 18.71 74.10
CA ALA A 982 -1.08 17.29 74.27
C ALA A 982 -1.49 16.82 75.68
N THR A 983 -1.45 15.52 75.95
CA THR A 983 -1.73 14.94 77.27
C THR A 983 -0.69 15.35 78.32
N THR A 984 -1.08 15.25 79.59
CA THR A 984 -0.16 15.37 80.75
C THR A 984 0.00 14.05 81.51
N LEU A 985 -0.55 12.93 81.00
CA LEU A 985 -0.80 11.71 81.78
C LEU A 985 0.24 10.58 81.65
N ASN A 986 1.15 10.63 80.67
CA ASN A 986 2.28 9.69 80.47
C ASN A 986 3.60 10.49 80.33
N ASP A 987 4.78 9.84 80.34
CA ASP A 987 6.12 10.47 80.21
C ASP A 987 6.25 11.29 78.90
N ASN A 988 5.59 12.46 78.86
CA ASN A 988 5.48 13.37 77.73
C ASN A 988 6.45 14.53 77.93
N LEU A 989 7.30 14.79 76.94
CA LEU A 989 8.28 15.88 77.01
C LEU A 989 7.62 17.25 76.77
N VAL A 990 6.49 17.29 76.05
CA VAL A 990 5.79 18.53 75.65
C VAL A 990 4.27 18.44 75.88
N ASP A 991 3.73 19.26 76.77
CA ASP A 991 2.31 19.34 77.15
C ASP A 991 1.48 20.24 76.21
N SER A 992 2.12 21.24 75.59
CA SER A 992 1.45 22.14 74.65
C SER A 992 2.44 22.77 73.67
N TYR A 993 1.95 23.23 72.52
CA TYR A 993 2.74 23.90 71.50
C TYR A 993 2.12 25.25 71.18
N THR A 994 2.95 26.30 71.22
CA THR A 994 2.51 27.69 71.00
C THR A 994 3.40 28.39 69.99
N VAL A 995 2.88 29.44 69.35
CA VAL A 995 3.62 30.20 68.32
C VAL A 995 4.89 30.86 68.90
N ALA A 996 4.90 31.18 70.19
CA ALA A 996 6.06 31.76 70.87
C ALA A 996 7.15 30.73 71.23
N GLY A 997 6.81 29.44 71.26
CA GLY A 997 7.68 28.35 71.69
C GLY A 997 8.04 28.39 73.18
N ALA A 998 8.99 27.51 73.59
CA ALA A 998 9.48 27.43 74.96
C ALA A 998 10.09 28.77 75.43
N THR A 999 9.87 29.12 76.69
CA THR A 999 10.65 30.18 77.38
C THR A 999 11.58 29.54 78.41
N ASP A 1000 12.64 30.24 78.83
CA ASP A 1000 13.67 29.70 79.75
C ASP A 1000 13.15 29.09 81.08
N ASN A 1001 11.87 29.29 81.43
CA ASN A 1001 11.23 28.79 82.65
C ASN A 1001 10.11 27.76 82.42
N ASP A 1002 9.88 27.32 81.18
CA ASP A 1002 8.82 26.37 80.83
C ASP A 1002 9.34 25.30 79.87
N ALA A 1003 9.78 24.18 80.44
CA ALA A 1003 10.41 23.08 79.72
C ALA A 1003 9.41 22.11 79.06
N THR A 1004 8.10 22.33 79.21
CA THR A 1004 7.06 21.44 78.66
C THR A 1004 6.23 22.11 77.54
N THR A 1005 6.68 23.25 77.02
CA THR A 1005 6.04 23.94 75.88
C THR A 1005 6.91 23.84 74.63
N GLY A 1006 6.38 23.26 73.55
CA GLY A 1006 7.01 23.17 72.24
C GLY A 1006 6.68 24.36 71.33
N ALA A 1007 7.38 24.46 70.20
CA ALA A 1007 7.09 25.50 69.21
C ALA A 1007 5.99 25.05 68.23
N LEU A 1008 5.05 25.96 67.91
CA LEU A 1008 4.03 25.77 66.89
C LEU A 1008 4.36 26.66 65.68
N ASP A 1009 4.79 26.03 64.59
CA ASP A 1009 4.98 26.68 63.30
C ASP A 1009 3.63 26.82 62.58
N ILE A 1010 3.23 28.07 62.32
CA ILE A 1010 1.99 28.43 61.62
C ILE A 1010 2.26 28.98 60.21
N THR A 1011 3.50 28.85 59.71
CA THR A 1011 3.89 29.37 58.39
C THR A 1011 3.28 28.56 57.23
N GLY A 1012 2.80 27.36 57.52
CA GLY A 1012 2.04 26.54 56.59
C GLY A 1012 0.88 27.34 55.99
N ASN A 1013 0.83 27.36 54.67
CA ASN A 1013 -0.22 28.00 53.91
C ASN A 1013 -0.48 27.22 52.62
N VAL A 1014 -1.69 27.37 52.11
CA VAL A 1014 -2.07 27.01 50.75
C VAL A 1014 -2.11 28.30 49.96
N ASP A 1015 -1.36 28.42 48.87
CA ASP A 1015 -1.52 29.49 47.87
C ASP A 1015 -1.64 28.84 46.48
N THR A 1016 -2.86 28.71 45.99
CA THR A 1016 -3.13 27.92 44.78
C THR A 1016 -4.40 28.38 44.05
N GLU A 1017 -4.76 27.65 43.00
CA GLU A 1017 -5.86 27.97 42.09
C GLU A 1017 -6.74 26.74 41.84
N ILE A 1018 -8.07 26.91 41.89
CA ILE A 1018 -9.00 25.96 41.26
C ILE A 1018 -9.22 26.46 39.83
N ALA A 1019 -8.56 25.82 38.87
CA ALA A 1019 -8.71 26.13 37.46
C ALA A 1019 -10.13 25.79 36.97
N VAL A 1020 -10.63 26.57 36.02
CA VAL A 1020 -11.91 26.26 35.37
C VAL A 1020 -11.69 25.03 34.48
N PRO A 1021 -12.51 23.95 34.60
CA PRO A 1021 -12.29 22.71 33.85
C PRO A 1021 -12.35 22.94 32.33
N THR A 1022 -11.51 22.22 31.59
CA THR A 1022 -11.49 22.23 30.11
C THR A 1022 -11.88 20.88 29.53
N ARG A 1023 -12.26 20.86 28.25
CA ARG A 1023 -12.59 19.67 27.47
C ARG A 1023 -11.85 19.68 26.14
N THR A 1024 -11.69 18.48 25.59
CA THR A 1024 -11.04 18.26 24.31
C THR A 1024 -12.06 18.22 23.18
N LEU A 1025 -11.81 19.02 22.14
CA LEU A 1025 -12.53 18.93 20.88
C LEU A 1025 -11.61 18.36 19.80
N THR A 1026 -12.01 17.22 19.25
CA THR A 1026 -11.38 16.61 18.08
C THR A 1026 -12.18 16.97 16.83
N ILE A 1027 -11.52 17.38 15.76
CA ILE A 1027 -12.13 17.78 14.50
C ILE A 1027 -11.53 16.91 13.40
N ASN A 1028 -12.36 16.05 12.81
CA ASN A 1028 -12.00 15.24 11.66
C ASN A 1028 -12.49 15.92 10.38
N LEU A 1029 -11.56 16.20 9.46
CA LEU A 1029 -11.84 16.74 8.14
C LEU A 1029 -11.59 15.67 7.08
N ASP A 1030 -12.64 15.00 6.66
CA ASP A 1030 -12.56 13.88 5.73
C ASP A 1030 -12.58 14.34 4.27
N PHE A 1031 -11.83 13.64 3.43
CA PHE A 1031 -11.80 13.80 1.99
C PHE A 1031 -12.26 12.50 1.32
N PRO A 1032 -13.58 12.29 1.13
CA PRO A 1032 -14.10 11.05 0.54
C PRO A 1032 -13.64 10.80 -0.89
N ASN A 1033 -13.23 11.86 -1.60
CA ASN A 1033 -12.48 11.75 -2.85
C ASN A 1033 -11.00 12.01 -2.54
N ALA A 1034 -10.12 11.18 -3.10
CA ALA A 1034 -8.70 11.23 -2.83
C ALA A 1034 -8.09 12.58 -3.24
N VAL A 1035 -7.49 13.26 -2.26
CA VAL A 1035 -6.62 14.43 -2.47
C VAL A 1035 -5.19 14.06 -2.13
N LYS A 1036 -4.22 14.82 -2.62
CA LYS A 1036 -2.81 14.67 -2.25
C LYS A 1036 -2.48 15.53 -1.03
N ASP A 1037 -1.82 14.94 -0.02
CA ASP A 1037 -1.23 15.74 1.06
C ASP A 1037 -0.01 16.50 0.54
N ASN A 1038 0.11 17.78 0.89
CA ASN A 1038 1.25 18.60 0.50
C ASN A 1038 1.59 19.58 1.61
N ALA A 1039 2.79 20.18 1.52
CA ALA A 1039 3.20 21.28 2.37
C ALA A 1039 2.14 22.41 2.42
N LYS A 1040 1.97 23.02 3.60
CA LYS A 1040 0.87 23.95 3.89
C LYS A 1040 0.78 25.16 2.93
N ALA A 1041 1.91 25.53 2.32
CA ALA A 1041 1.98 26.62 1.35
C ALA A 1041 1.16 26.35 0.06
N TYR A 1042 0.84 25.09 -0.24
CA TYR A 1042 0.21 24.69 -1.51
C TYR A 1042 -1.32 24.54 -1.43
N GLN A 1043 -1.91 24.48 -0.24
CA GLN A 1043 -3.31 24.04 -0.11
C GLN A 1043 -4.26 25.02 0.61
N ASP A 1044 -3.75 26.19 1.05
CA ASP A 1044 -4.52 27.33 1.62
C ASP A 1044 -5.79 26.92 2.39
N MET A 1045 -5.65 25.96 3.30
CA MET A 1045 -6.73 25.42 4.13
C MET A 1045 -6.38 25.54 5.62
N LYS A 1046 -7.38 25.92 6.41
CA LYS A 1046 -7.24 26.07 7.86
C LYS A 1046 -8.51 25.70 8.63
N VAL A 1047 -8.29 25.34 9.89
CA VAL A 1047 -9.33 25.16 10.92
C VAL A 1047 -9.14 26.24 11.97
N GLU A 1048 -10.21 26.98 12.27
CA GLU A 1048 -10.21 28.03 13.28
C GLU A 1048 -11.20 27.67 14.39
N ILE A 1049 -10.73 27.63 15.64
CA ILE A 1049 -11.57 27.41 16.82
C ILE A 1049 -11.66 28.72 17.58
N THR A 1050 -12.86 29.28 17.69
CA THR A 1050 -13.10 30.56 18.38
C THR A 1050 -14.01 30.37 19.58
N GLY A 1051 -13.58 30.85 20.73
CA GLY A 1051 -14.35 30.81 21.96
C GLY A 1051 -13.47 31.09 23.18
N ASN A 1052 -13.93 30.67 24.36
CA ASN A 1052 -13.21 30.83 25.62
C ASN A 1052 -12.11 29.75 25.76
N ILE A 1053 -10.96 29.97 25.13
CA ILE A 1053 -9.87 29.01 25.10
C ILE A 1053 -8.83 29.44 26.13
N ASP A 1054 -8.53 28.58 27.09
CA ASP A 1054 -7.59 28.86 28.18
C ASP A 1054 -8.02 30.09 29.01
N GLY A 1055 -9.33 30.23 29.28
CA GLY A 1055 -9.90 31.34 30.06
C GLY A 1055 -10.00 32.69 29.33
N VAL A 1056 -9.62 32.75 28.04
CA VAL A 1056 -9.63 33.97 27.24
C VAL A 1056 -10.44 33.76 25.96
N ASN A 1057 -11.29 34.72 25.60
CA ASN A 1057 -11.92 34.73 24.29
C ASN A 1057 -10.88 34.97 23.20
N LYS A 1058 -10.51 33.92 22.46
CA LYS A 1058 -9.52 33.96 21.38
C LYS A 1058 -9.88 33.01 20.24
N THR A 1059 -9.14 33.14 19.14
CA THR A 1059 -9.19 32.24 18.00
C THR A 1059 -7.85 31.51 17.89
N VAL A 1060 -7.89 30.19 17.87
CA VAL A 1060 -6.72 29.35 17.54
C VAL A 1060 -6.87 28.90 16.08
N VAL A 1061 -5.77 28.95 15.33
CA VAL A 1061 -5.74 28.65 13.89
C VAL A 1061 -4.77 27.50 13.66
N TYR A 1062 -5.24 26.46 12.97
CA TYR A 1062 -4.44 25.32 12.52
C TYR A 1062 -4.38 25.33 11.00
N ASN A 1063 -3.18 25.47 10.42
CA ASN A 1063 -3.01 25.33 8.98
C ASN A 1063 -2.84 23.84 8.64
N LEU A 1064 -3.47 23.39 7.55
CA LEU A 1064 -3.44 21.99 7.16
C LEU A 1064 -2.27 21.70 6.21
N GLY A 1065 -1.66 20.52 6.33
CA GLY A 1065 -0.59 19.99 5.44
C GLY A 1065 0.59 19.37 6.17
N GLU A 1066 1.45 18.71 5.39
CA GLU A 1066 2.59 17.90 5.85
C GLU A 1066 3.47 18.58 6.92
N ASP A 1067 3.56 19.92 6.90
CA ASP A 1067 4.41 20.70 7.83
C ASP A 1067 3.80 21.00 9.22
N GLU A 1068 2.47 20.85 9.40
CA GLU A 1068 1.78 21.31 10.62
C GLU A 1068 0.68 20.35 11.09
N VAL A 1069 -0.22 19.95 10.18
CA VAL A 1069 -1.26 18.94 10.42
C VAL A 1069 -1.30 18.06 9.17
N ALA A 1070 -0.57 16.95 9.20
CA ALA A 1070 -0.47 16.02 8.07
C ALA A 1070 -1.78 15.25 7.88
N MET A 1071 -2.03 14.84 6.64
CA MET A 1071 -3.18 14.01 6.31
C MET A 1071 -2.84 12.56 6.61
N ASP A 1072 -3.74 11.88 7.31
CA ASP A 1072 -3.64 10.44 7.54
C ASP A 1072 -4.91 9.77 6.97
N ASN A 1073 -4.71 8.76 6.12
CA ASN A 1073 -5.77 7.99 5.49
C ASN A 1073 -6.92 8.83 4.89
N GLY A 1074 -6.60 9.95 4.23
CA GLY A 1074 -7.59 10.83 3.59
C GLY A 1074 -8.37 11.74 4.55
N SER A 1075 -7.89 11.96 5.77
CA SER A 1075 -8.49 12.89 6.73
C SER A 1075 -7.42 13.72 7.47
N TYR A 1076 -7.76 14.96 7.80
CA TYR A 1076 -6.98 15.76 8.75
C TYR A 1076 -7.64 15.71 10.13
N VAL A 1077 -6.83 15.49 11.18
CA VAL A 1077 -7.30 15.49 12.57
C VAL A 1077 -6.70 16.67 13.31
N VAL A 1078 -7.56 17.54 13.83
CA VAL A 1078 -7.18 18.69 14.66
C VAL A 1078 -7.74 18.52 16.07
N THR A 1079 -6.90 18.69 17.09
CA THR A 1079 -7.30 18.53 18.49
C THR A 1079 -6.95 19.78 19.31
N GLU A 1080 -7.92 20.30 20.08
CA GLU A 1080 -7.72 21.40 21.05
C GLU A 1080 -8.26 20.99 22.42
N GLY A 1081 -7.40 20.99 23.44
CA GLY A 1081 -7.68 20.50 24.79
C GLY A 1081 -8.00 21.57 25.83
N LYS A 1082 -7.88 22.86 25.47
CA LYS A 1082 -8.00 23.98 26.42
C LYS A 1082 -9.35 24.71 26.36
N LEU A 1083 -10.42 24.00 26.02
CA LEU A 1083 -11.75 24.59 25.88
C LEU A 1083 -12.49 24.55 27.22
N VAL A 1084 -12.69 25.70 27.85
CA VAL A 1084 -13.48 25.83 29.10
C VAL A 1084 -14.85 25.16 28.98
N LEU A 1085 -15.19 24.32 29.97
CA LEU A 1085 -16.43 23.57 30.08
C LEU A 1085 -17.68 24.48 30.01
N ASN A 1086 -18.78 23.95 29.48
CA ASN A 1086 -20.09 24.58 29.32
C ASN A 1086 -20.09 25.89 28.51
N ASN A 1087 -19.01 26.20 27.80
CA ASN A 1087 -18.94 27.32 26.87
C ASN A 1087 -19.22 26.83 25.43
N ALA A 1088 -19.70 27.74 24.60
CA ALA A 1088 -19.90 27.50 23.18
C ALA A 1088 -18.66 27.95 22.38
N TYR A 1089 -18.29 27.14 21.40
CA TYR A 1089 -17.14 27.35 20.52
C TYR A 1089 -17.60 27.26 19.08
N THR A 1090 -17.13 28.18 18.25
CA THR A 1090 -17.37 28.15 16.81
C THR A 1090 -16.13 27.59 16.12
N VAL A 1091 -16.30 26.44 15.48
CA VAL A 1091 -15.33 25.85 14.56
C VAL A 1091 -15.62 26.37 13.16
N THR A 1092 -14.62 26.95 12.51
CA THR A 1092 -14.67 27.40 11.12
C THR A 1092 -13.65 26.63 10.30
N VAL A 1093 -14.12 25.91 9.28
CA VAL A 1093 -13.28 25.27 8.28
C VAL A 1093 -13.32 26.12 7.02
N SER A 1094 -12.17 26.54 6.50
CA SER A 1094 -12.11 27.39 5.32
C SER A 1094 -10.85 27.15 4.49
N GLY A 1095 -10.94 27.42 3.20
CA GLY A 1095 -9.78 27.48 2.32
C GLY A 1095 -10.10 28.00 0.92
N ALA A 1096 -9.06 28.16 0.11
CA ALA A 1096 -9.21 28.49 -1.30
C ALA A 1096 -9.94 27.36 -2.06
N GLY A 1097 -10.97 27.71 -2.83
CA GLY A 1097 -11.73 26.73 -3.61
C GLY A 1097 -12.73 25.88 -2.82
N TYR A 1098 -12.84 26.09 -1.49
CA TYR A 1098 -13.79 25.39 -0.62
C TYR A 1098 -14.82 26.37 -0.01
N ARG A 1099 -16.06 25.90 0.14
CA ARG A 1099 -17.09 26.60 0.91
C ARG A 1099 -16.69 26.62 2.39
N THR A 1100 -16.87 27.78 3.03
CA THR A 1100 -16.59 27.90 4.47
C THR A 1100 -17.68 27.21 5.28
N ALA A 1101 -17.31 26.19 6.05
CA ALA A 1101 -18.21 25.56 7.03
C ALA A 1101 -18.04 26.21 8.40
N ARG A 1102 -19.16 26.41 9.12
CA ARG A 1102 -19.16 26.86 10.51
C ARG A 1102 -20.06 25.97 11.34
N TYR A 1103 -19.56 25.51 12.47
CA TYR A 1103 -20.34 24.77 13.45
C TYR A 1103 -20.11 25.34 14.84
N THR A 1104 -21.19 25.51 15.61
CA THR A 1104 -21.08 25.93 17.01
C THR A 1104 -21.39 24.75 17.91
N VAL A 1105 -20.41 24.36 18.72
CA VAL A 1105 -20.48 23.26 19.67
C VAL A 1105 -20.39 23.80 21.09
N THR A 1106 -21.22 23.28 21.99
CA THR A 1106 -21.08 23.54 23.43
C THR A 1106 -20.32 22.40 24.06
N MET A 1107 -19.19 22.69 24.70
CA MET A 1107 -18.32 21.69 25.31
C MET A 1107 -18.84 21.30 26.69
N THR A 1108 -19.72 20.31 26.76
CA THR A 1108 -20.22 19.72 28.02
C THR A 1108 -19.39 18.50 28.46
N GLU A 1109 -18.67 17.91 27.52
CA GLU A 1109 -17.82 16.73 27.62
C GLU A 1109 -16.82 16.79 26.45
N ASP A 1110 -15.92 15.81 26.36
CA ASP A 1110 -15.05 15.67 25.19
C ASP A 1110 -15.89 15.30 23.96
N LYS A 1111 -15.63 15.97 22.84
CA LYS A 1111 -16.47 15.86 21.65
C LYS A 1111 -15.66 15.70 20.38
N THR A 1112 -16.27 15.04 19.41
CA THR A 1112 -15.74 14.93 18.06
C THR A 1112 -16.67 15.60 17.07
N LEU A 1113 -16.12 16.52 16.27
CA LEU A 1113 -16.78 17.05 15.09
C LEU A 1113 -16.24 16.38 13.83
N ARG A 1114 -17.11 16.16 12.86
CA ARG A 1114 -16.79 15.57 11.57
C ARG A 1114 -17.26 16.48 10.45
N PHE A 1115 -16.37 16.77 9.52
CA PHE A 1115 -16.61 17.58 8.33
C PHE A 1115 -16.14 16.81 7.10
N TRP A 1116 -16.71 17.06 5.92
CA TRP A 1116 -16.33 16.42 4.65
C TRP A 1116 -16.47 17.34 3.42
N ASN A 1117 -15.69 17.10 2.35
CA ASN A 1117 -15.50 18.03 1.23
C ASN A 1117 -16.37 17.80 -0.03
N ASN A 1118 -17.40 16.95 0.04
CA ASN A 1118 -18.35 16.66 -1.04
C ASN A 1118 -19.79 16.55 -0.51
N VAL A 1119 -20.77 16.41 -1.40
CA VAL A 1119 -22.15 16.12 -0.98
C VAL A 1119 -22.28 14.64 -0.66
N MET A 1120 -22.86 14.33 0.50
CA MET A 1120 -23.20 12.96 0.90
C MET A 1120 -24.63 12.63 0.47
N ASP A 1121 -24.86 11.40 0.02
CA ASP A 1121 -26.19 10.91 -0.34
C ASP A 1121 -27.14 10.88 0.86
N GLU A 1122 -26.61 10.51 2.03
CA GLU A 1122 -27.32 10.50 3.30
C GLU A 1122 -26.74 11.51 4.28
N ALA A 1123 -27.61 12.14 5.07
CA ALA A 1123 -27.19 13.15 6.05
C ALA A 1123 -26.32 12.52 7.16
N GLN A 1124 -25.11 13.04 7.34
CA GLN A 1124 -24.12 12.57 8.33
C GLN A 1124 -24.04 13.54 9.51
N PHE A 1125 -23.63 13.03 10.67
CA PHE A 1125 -23.45 13.84 11.88
C PHE A 1125 -22.25 14.78 11.76
N VAL A 1126 -22.46 16.08 11.99
CA VAL A 1126 -21.35 17.02 12.18
C VAL A 1126 -20.83 16.97 13.61
N GLU A 1127 -21.70 16.79 14.60
CA GLU A 1127 -21.33 16.53 16.00
C GLU A 1127 -21.71 15.08 16.31
N ILE A 1128 -20.71 14.22 16.51
CA ILE A 1128 -20.92 12.78 16.71
C ILE A 1128 -21.84 12.56 17.92
N GLY A 1129 -22.90 11.76 17.75
CA GLY A 1129 -23.89 11.48 18.79
C GLY A 1129 -25.06 12.49 18.87
N LYS A 1130 -25.07 13.57 18.07
CA LYS A 1130 -26.14 14.57 18.09
C LYS A 1130 -26.97 14.55 16.82
N GLU A 1131 -28.15 13.94 16.89
CA GLU A 1131 -29.10 13.79 15.76
C GLU A 1131 -29.43 15.10 15.02
N SER A 1132 -29.60 16.21 15.74
CA SER A 1132 -29.90 17.52 15.14
C SER A 1132 -28.73 18.13 14.35
N SER A 1133 -27.55 17.51 14.39
CA SER A 1133 -26.37 17.92 13.62
C SER A 1133 -26.29 17.29 12.22
N LYS A 1134 -27.23 16.39 11.86
CA LYS A 1134 -27.22 15.71 10.57
C LYS A 1134 -27.41 16.67 9.40
N VAL A 1135 -26.47 16.67 8.47
CA VAL A 1135 -26.53 17.44 7.20
C VAL A 1135 -25.89 16.63 6.07
N ASN A 1136 -26.22 16.94 4.81
CA ASN A 1136 -25.61 16.30 3.64
C ASN A 1136 -24.33 17.02 3.16
N VAL A 1137 -24.11 18.26 3.62
CA VAL A 1137 -23.06 19.16 3.12
C VAL A 1137 -22.35 19.88 4.26
N THR A 1138 -21.03 20.04 4.16
CA THR A 1138 -20.26 20.87 5.08
C THR A 1138 -19.32 21.83 4.34
N TYR A 1139 -18.03 21.51 4.16
CA TYR A 1139 -17.04 22.36 3.48
C TYR A 1139 -16.81 21.90 2.04
N LEU A 1140 -17.84 22.05 1.20
CA LEU A 1140 -17.81 21.55 -0.19
C LEU A 1140 -16.62 22.12 -0.99
N ALA A 1141 -15.97 21.25 -1.77
CA ALA A 1141 -15.03 21.65 -2.81
C ALA A 1141 -15.78 22.24 -4.01
N GLY A 1142 -15.19 23.25 -4.67
CA GLY A 1142 -15.69 23.79 -5.93
C GLY A 1142 -16.62 24.99 -5.83
N ASP A 1143 -16.81 25.60 -4.65
CA ASP A 1143 -17.46 26.92 -4.49
C ASP A 1143 -16.40 28.03 -4.61
N ILE A 1144 -15.96 28.23 -5.85
CA ILE A 1144 -14.81 29.04 -6.20
C ILE A 1144 -15.12 30.54 -6.06
N VAL A 1145 -16.31 30.96 -6.50
CA VAL A 1145 -16.74 32.37 -6.45
C VAL A 1145 -17.33 32.77 -5.11
N LYS A 1146 -17.48 31.81 -4.17
CA LYS A 1146 -17.92 32.02 -2.78
C LYS A 1146 -19.34 32.61 -2.69
N ASP A 1147 -20.23 32.18 -3.58
CA ASP A 1147 -21.63 32.60 -3.59
C ASP A 1147 -22.57 31.59 -2.90
N ASN A 1148 -22.02 30.51 -2.34
CA ASN A 1148 -22.74 29.39 -1.73
C ASN A 1148 -23.60 28.59 -2.73
N VAL A 1149 -23.29 28.62 -4.03
CA VAL A 1149 -23.96 27.80 -5.04
C VAL A 1149 -22.94 27.29 -6.05
N ILE A 1150 -22.68 25.99 -6.08
CA ILE A 1150 -21.75 25.44 -7.08
C ILE A 1150 -22.43 25.45 -8.45
N ASN A 1151 -21.93 26.27 -9.37
CA ASN A 1151 -22.56 26.50 -10.66
C ASN A 1151 -21.57 26.78 -11.79
N ILE A 1152 -22.08 27.24 -12.93
CA ILE A 1152 -21.27 27.51 -14.14
C ILE A 1152 -20.15 28.53 -13.92
N TYR A 1153 -20.32 29.48 -13.00
CA TYR A 1153 -19.29 30.47 -12.68
C TYR A 1153 -18.11 29.83 -11.95
N ASP A 1154 -18.35 28.86 -11.08
CA ASP A 1154 -17.29 28.10 -10.41
C ASP A 1154 -16.54 27.19 -11.37
N LEU A 1155 -17.27 26.47 -12.23
CA LEU A 1155 -16.68 25.65 -13.27
C LEU A 1155 -15.84 26.48 -14.23
N SER A 1156 -16.35 27.64 -14.64
CA SER A 1156 -15.60 28.58 -15.50
C SER A 1156 -14.32 29.06 -14.82
N ALA A 1157 -14.36 29.26 -13.50
CA ALA A 1157 -13.18 29.67 -12.74
C ALA A 1157 -12.11 28.57 -12.72
N VAL A 1158 -12.46 27.29 -12.49
CA VAL A 1158 -11.49 26.18 -12.55
C VAL A 1158 -10.97 25.96 -13.98
N VAL A 1159 -11.87 25.88 -14.97
CA VAL A 1159 -11.53 25.62 -16.38
C VAL A 1159 -10.66 26.74 -16.98
N SER A 1160 -10.80 27.98 -16.51
CA SER A 1160 -9.94 29.09 -16.98
C SER A 1160 -8.44 28.91 -16.69
N TYR A 1161 -8.08 27.96 -15.81
CA TYR A 1161 -6.70 27.61 -15.46
C TYR A 1161 -6.34 26.15 -15.84
N PHE A 1162 -7.15 25.49 -16.67
CA PHE A 1162 -6.90 24.11 -17.10
C PHE A 1162 -5.52 23.96 -17.79
N GLY A 1163 -4.76 22.94 -17.39
CA GLY A 1163 -3.40 22.65 -17.87
C GLY A 1163 -2.30 23.46 -17.19
N SER A 1164 -2.63 24.30 -16.20
CA SER A 1164 -1.61 25.03 -15.42
C SER A 1164 -1.04 24.18 -14.29
N THR A 1165 0.22 24.43 -13.92
CA THR A 1165 0.91 23.75 -12.82
C THR A 1165 1.23 24.71 -11.67
N SER A 1166 1.07 24.23 -10.45
CA SER A 1166 1.30 24.98 -9.22
C SER A 1166 2.81 25.04 -8.90
N THR A 1167 3.39 26.23 -8.81
CA THR A 1167 4.74 26.47 -8.25
C THR A 1167 4.64 27.45 -7.09
N VAL A 1168 5.53 27.38 -6.09
CA VAL A 1168 5.49 28.21 -4.86
C VAL A 1168 5.39 29.72 -5.15
N GLU A 1169 5.91 30.19 -6.29
CA GLU A 1169 5.87 31.60 -6.70
C GLU A 1169 4.57 32.03 -7.40
N ASN A 1170 3.75 31.08 -7.85
CA ASN A 1170 2.60 31.37 -8.72
C ASN A 1170 1.28 31.11 -7.99
N LYS A 1171 0.44 32.15 -7.86
CA LYS A 1171 -0.83 32.15 -7.10
C LYS A 1171 -1.93 31.23 -7.67
N TYR A 1172 -1.58 30.25 -8.50
CA TYR A 1172 -2.51 29.37 -9.22
C TYR A 1172 -2.85 28.06 -8.48
N ALA A 1173 -2.24 27.79 -7.32
CA ALA A 1173 -2.65 26.71 -6.41
C ALA A 1173 -4.05 26.88 -5.79
N LYS A 1174 -4.77 27.96 -6.13
CA LYS A 1174 -6.07 28.32 -5.54
C LYS A 1174 -7.23 27.43 -6.03
N TYR A 1175 -7.08 26.77 -7.17
CA TYR A 1175 -8.14 26.02 -7.86
C TYR A 1175 -7.75 24.57 -8.19
N ASP A 1176 -6.63 24.12 -7.64
CA ASP A 1176 -6.19 22.73 -7.60
C ASP A 1176 -6.93 22.02 -6.44
N LEU A 1177 -8.13 21.51 -6.74
CA LEU A 1177 -9.07 20.99 -5.75
C LEU A 1177 -8.67 19.59 -5.28
N ASN A 1178 -7.96 18.83 -6.12
CA ASN A 1178 -7.43 17.51 -5.81
C ASN A 1178 -6.00 17.58 -5.20
N ARG A 1179 -5.34 18.74 -5.31
CA ARG A 1179 -4.01 19.07 -4.77
C ARG A 1179 -2.86 18.30 -5.40
N ASP A 1180 -3.01 17.76 -6.60
CA ASP A 1180 -1.94 16.99 -7.24
C ASP A 1180 -0.86 17.87 -7.90
N GLY A 1181 -1.04 19.19 -7.87
CA GLY A 1181 -0.11 20.19 -8.38
C GLY A 1181 -0.41 20.60 -9.82
N ILE A 1182 -1.45 20.05 -10.44
CA ILE A 1182 -1.84 20.28 -11.83
C ILE A 1182 -3.35 20.51 -11.89
N ILE A 1183 -3.78 21.62 -12.50
CA ILE A 1183 -5.22 21.83 -12.73
C ILE A 1183 -5.62 21.07 -13.98
N ASP A 1184 -6.34 19.97 -13.83
CA ASP A 1184 -6.76 19.10 -14.92
C ASP A 1184 -8.24 18.66 -14.84
N SER A 1185 -8.59 17.61 -15.57
CA SER A 1185 -9.95 17.06 -15.60
C SER A 1185 -10.47 16.59 -14.24
N LYS A 1186 -9.59 16.23 -13.30
CA LYS A 1186 -9.96 15.81 -11.95
C LYS A 1186 -10.47 17.00 -11.15
N ASP A 1187 -9.85 18.17 -11.23
CA ASP A 1187 -10.34 19.37 -10.54
C ASP A 1187 -11.70 19.81 -11.07
N VAL A 1188 -11.91 19.67 -12.38
CA VAL A 1188 -13.23 19.83 -13.00
C VAL A 1188 -14.23 18.84 -12.39
N ALA A 1189 -13.85 17.57 -12.22
CA ALA A 1189 -14.70 16.57 -11.60
C ALA A 1189 -15.07 16.95 -10.15
N TYR A 1190 -14.14 17.50 -9.36
CA TYR A 1190 -14.42 17.98 -8.00
C TYR A 1190 -15.51 19.06 -7.95
N VAL A 1191 -15.55 19.98 -8.92
CA VAL A 1191 -16.65 20.95 -9.05
C VAL A 1191 -17.97 20.26 -9.41
N LEU A 1192 -17.92 19.27 -10.29
CA LEU A 1192 -19.12 18.60 -10.80
C LEU A 1192 -19.78 17.64 -9.78
N VAL A 1193 -19.00 17.03 -8.87
CA VAL A 1193 -19.50 16.10 -7.85
C VAL A 1193 -20.55 16.75 -6.94
N SER A 1194 -20.45 18.06 -6.69
CA SER A 1194 -21.37 18.81 -5.83
C SER A 1194 -22.21 19.83 -6.61
N TRP A 1195 -22.43 19.61 -7.91
CA TRP A 1195 -23.12 20.57 -8.79
C TRP A 1195 -24.51 20.96 -8.29
N GLY A 1196 -24.78 22.27 -8.24
CA GLY A 1196 -26.07 22.84 -7.84
C GLY A 1196 -26.34 22.85 -6.34
N LYS A 1197 -25.32 22.64 -5.50
CA LYS A 1197 -25.43 22.56 -4.03
C LYS A 1197 -24.89 23.79 -3.32
#